data_AF-A0AAF0X2T5-F1
#
_entry.id   AF-A0AAF0X2T5-F1
#
_cell.length_a   1.000
_cell.length_b   1.000
_cell.length_c   1.000
_cell.angle_alpha   90.00
_cell.angle_beta   90.00
_cell.angle_gamma   90.00
#
_symmetry.space_group_name_H-M   'P 1'
#
loop_
_entity.id
_entity.type
_entity.pdbx_description
1 polymer ?
#
loop_
_entity_poly.entity_id
_entity_poly.type
_entity_poly.pdbx_seq_one_letter_code
_entity_poly.pdbx_strand_id
1 'polypeptide(L)'
;MGASLPPKEANLFKLIVKSYETKQYKKGLKAADTILKKFPNHGETLSMKGLTLNCMDRKSEAYELVRLGLKNDLKSHVCWHVYGLLYRSDREYREAVKCYRNALRIDPDNIEILRDLSLLQAQIRDLAGFVETRQQLLTLKPNHRMNWIGFAVAHHLNLNASKAIDILEAYEGTLENDYPPENERLEHGEMLLYKVSLLEECDMVEKALQELHKKNYKIVDKLSYKEVEVSLLVKLGQLEEGEKLYRALLSMNPDNYGYYEGLQKCLGLYSENAEYSSSEIEQLEALYKSLGLQYTWSSAVKRIPLDFLKAEKFREAADNYIRPLLAKGVPSLFSDLSPLYDHPEKADILEELALEIERSLKTNGAFPGRVDKEPPSTLMWTLFYLAQNYDRQGQYDIALAKIDEAIEHTPTVIDLYSIKSRILKHGGDLAAAAALADEARCMDLADRCANSDCVKRMLQADQVSMAEKTAVLFTKDGEQHNNLHDMQCMWYELASGESYFRQGELGRALKKFLAVEKHYADITEDQFDFHSYCLRKMTLRAYIDMLKFQDRLHSHPYFRKAAAGAVRCYVMLYDSPPKSAVEEDDEMAKLPASQKKKIRQKQRKAVARTKKEAEVKNEESSVNVSKSGKRVVKPVDSDPYGEKLLQVEDPLLEATKYLKLLQRHSPDSLETHLLSFEVHMRRHKILLALQALKQLFRLDAENRDSHCCLIRFFHKVASMPAPATDAEKLIRSVLDAEQPSFSQLQGKSLIEANYLFLEKHKDSLMHRAAAAEMLYFIEPNKKAEAIKLIEDSTNKLVSKTGFYEWKLKDCIAVHKILGKVSDDHEVASRWKVRCSEYFPYSTYFEGCKSSVVTRNNVQDDPVYGSINHQEADQSAMPLSSNGTLENVEALKNLVI
;
A
#
# COMPACT_ATOMS: atom_id res chain seq x y z
N MET A 1 -8.86 29.77 -47.33
CA MET A 1 -10.24 30.16 -46.98
C MET A 1 -10.85 28.98 -46.25
N GLY A 2 -10.96 29.03 -44.91
CA GLY A 2 -11.81 28.06 -44.20
C GLY A 2 -13.25 28.28 -44.67
N ALA A 3 -13.93 27.21 -45.07
CA ALA A 3 -15.26 27.32 -45.67
C ALA A 3 -16.27 27.77 -44.60
N SER A 4 -16.46 29.09 -44.46
CA SER A 4 -17.45 29.66 -43.55
C SER A 4 -18.83 29.12 -43.92
N LEU A 5 -19.49 28.46 -42.97
CA LEU A 5 -20.83 27.92 -43.17
C LEU A 5 -21.84 29.05 -43.41
N PRO A 6 -22.84 28.86 -44.30
CA PRO A 6 -23.94 29.81 -44.42
C PRO A 6 -24.71 29.96 -43.10
N PRO A 7 -25.44 31.07 -42.86
CA PRO A 7 -26.04 31.39 -41.56
C PRO A 7 -26.96 30.30 -40.97
N LYS A 8 -27.69 29.56 -41.83
CA LYS A 8 -28.57 28.47 -41.40
C LYS A 8 -27.75 27.29 -40.86
N GLU A 9 -26.72 26.87 -41.59
CA GLU A 9 -25.80 25.80 -41.21
C GLU A 9 -24.87 26.21 -40.05
N ALA A 10 -24.49 27.48 -39.94
CA ALA A 10 -23.76 28.01 -38.79
C ALA A 10 -24.60 27.95 -37.49
N ASN A 11 -25.91 28.21 -37.56
CA ASN A 11 -26.82 28.02 -36.44
C ASN A 11 -26.98 26.53 -36.07
N LEU A 12 -27.02 25.65 -37.07
CA LEU A 12 -26.98 24.19 -36.83
C LEU A 12 -25.65 23.77 -36.19
N PHE A 13 -24.53 24.39 -36.55
CA PHE A 13 -23.23 24.11 -35.94
C PHE A 13 -23.20 24.52 -34.46
N LYS A 14 -23.72 25.71 -34.13
CA LYS A 14 -23.91 26.13 -32.73
C LYS A 14 -24.82 25.17 -31.95
N LEU A 15 -25.84 24.61 -32.59
CA LEU A 15 -26.69 23.58 -31.99
C LEU A 15 -25.93 22.28 -31.71
N ILE A 16 -24.96 21.89 -32.54
CA ILE A 16 -24.10 20.72 -32.28
C ILE A 16 -23.30 20.96 -30.99
N VAL A 17 -22.63 22.10 -30.88
CA VAL A 17 -21.83 22.46 -29.68
C VAL A 17 -22.71 22.48 -28.43
N LYS A 18 -23.86 23.17 -28.46
CA LYS A 18 -24.81 23.18 -27.34
C LYS A 18 -25.37 21.80 -26.99
N SER A 19 -25.61 20.95 -28.00
CA SER A 19 -26.08 19.58 -27.78
C SER A 19 -25.00 18.72 -27.11
N TYR A 20 -23.72 18.97 -27.43
CA TYR A 20 -22.60 18.33 -26.77
C TYR A 20 -22.49 18.77 -25.29
N GLU A 21 -22.53 20.07 -25.01
CA GLU A 21 -22.49 20.62 -23.64
C GLU A 21 -23.65 20.11 -22.77
N THR A 22 -24.85 20.00 -23.36
CA THR A 22 -26.05 19.48 -22.68
C THR A 22 -26.16 17.96 -22.70
N LYS A 23 -25.13 17.25 -23.17
CA LYS A 23 -25.06 15.77 -23.28
C LYS A 23 -26.17 15.14 -24.14
N GLN A 24 -26.78 15.90 -25.04
CA GLN A 24 -27.80 15.45 -26.00
C GLN A 24 -27.16 14.91 -27.29
N TYR A 25 -26.30 13.89 -27.18
CA TYR A 25 -25.44 13.41 -28.28
C TYR A 25 -26.21 13.02 -29.56
N LYS A 26 -27.35 12.32 -29.43
CA LYS A 26 -28.18 11.92 -30.59
C LYS A 26 -28.69 13.12 -31.39
N LYS A 27 -29.00 14.23 -30.72
CA LYS A 27 -29.47 15.47 -31.36
C LYS A 27 -28.31 16.17 -32.07
N GLY A 28 -27.14 16.20 -31.43
CA GLY A 28 -25.89 16.68 -32.02
C GLY A 28 -25.51 15.92 -33.29
N LEU A 29 -25.58 14.59 -33.29
CA LEU A 29 -25.29 13.77 -34.47
C LEU A 29 -26.23 14.05 -35.64
N LYS A 30 -27.54 14.15 -35.40
CA LYS A 30 -28.52 14.49 -36.45
C LYS A 30 -28.25 15.87 -37.07
N ALA A 31 -27.89 16.86 -36.24
CA ALA A 31 -27.53 18.19 -36.72
C ALA A 31 -26.22 18.15 -37.53
N ALA A 32 -25.21 17.40 -37.08
CA ALA A 32 -23.96 17.20 -37.82
C ALA A 32 -24.19 16.53 -39.18
N ASP A 33 -25.00 15.46 -39.23
CA ASP A 33 -25.34 14.76 -40.47
C ASP A 33 -26.08 15.68 -41.47
N THR A 34 -26.91 16.60 -40.97
CA THR A 34 -27.63 17.57 -41.82
C THR A 34 -26.67 18.55 -42.49
N ILE A 35 -25.63 19.00 -41.79
CA ILE A 35 -24.58 19.85 -42.36
C ILE A 35 -23.72 19.04 -43.33
N LEU A 36 -23.27 17.85 -42.93
CA LEU A 36 -22.38 17.00 -43.76
C LEU A 36 -23.04 16.49 -45.04
N LYS A 37 -24.39 16.38 -45.10
CA LYS A 37 -25.11 16.10 -46.34
C LYS A 37 -24.91 17.18 -47.41
N LYS A 38 -24.76 18.44 -46.99
CA LYS A 38 -24.57 19.59 -47.90
C LYS A 38 -23.10 19.98 -48.05
N PHE A 39 -22.33 19.83 -46.98
CA PHE A 39 -20.91 20.16 -46.91
C PHE A 39 -20.10 18.96 -46.37
N PRO A 40 -19.85 17.93 -47.21
CA PRO A 40 -19.23 16.67 -46.75
C PRO A 40 -17.81 16.83 -46.20
N ASN A 41 -17.06 17.83 -46.68
CA ASN A 41 -15.66 18.07 -46.32
C ASN A 41 -15.50 19.18 -45.28
N HIS A 42 -16.57 19.60 -44.58
CA HIS A 42 -16.46 20.65 -43.57
C HIS A 42 -15.74 20.13 -42.31
N GLY A 43 -14.49 20.58 -42.11
CA GLY A 43 -13.56 20.05 -41.10
C GLY A 43 -14.09 20.14 -39.66
N GLU A 44 -14.66 21.28 -39.27
CA GLU A 44 -15.13 21.50 -37.90
C GLU A 44 -16.33 20.61 -37.56
N THR A 45 -17.24 20.40 -38.51
CA THR A 45 -18.41 19.51 -38.31
C THR A 45 -18.01 18.05 -38.25
N LEU A 46 -17.06 17.61 -39.09
CA LEU A 46 -16.49 16.26 -39.01
C LEU A 46 -15.85 16.03 -37.63
N SER A 47 -15.09 17.01 -37.15
CA SER A 47 -14.44 16.95 -35.83
C SER A 47 -15.46 16.88 -34.69
N MET A 48 -16.46 17.78 -34.67
CA MET A 48 -17.52 17.78 -33.64
C MET A 48 -18.38 16.50 -33.66
N LYS A 49 -18.61 15.91 -34.85
CA LYS A 49 -19.26 14.61 -34.98
C LYS A 49 -18.41 13.50 -34.35
N GLY A 50 -17.11 13.48 -34.64
CA GLY A 50 -16.16 12.55 -34.02
C GLY A 50 -16.14 12.66 -32.50
N LEU A 51 -16.06 13.88 -31.95
CA LEU A 51 -16.12 14.11 -30.50
C LEU A 51 -17.42 13.57 -29.88
N THR A 52 -18.55 13.82 -30.54
CA THR A 52 -19.85 13.31 -30.08
C THR A 52 -19.92 11.78 -30.09
N LEU A 53 -19.28 11.13 -31.07
CA LEU A 53 -19.18 9.66 -31.15
C LEU A 53 -18.27 9.07 -30.08
N ASN A 54 -17.20 9.77 -29.70
CA ASN A 54 -16.32 9.36 -28.61
C ASN A 54 -17.07 9.26 -27.29
N CYS A 55 -17.95 10.24 -26.99
CA CYS A 55 -18.82 10.20 -25.82
C CYS A 55 -19.94 9.13 -25.89
N MET A 56 -20.06 8.42 -27.01
CA MET A 56 -20.95 7.28 -27.21
C MET A 56 -20.19 5.95 -27.33
N ASP A 57 -18.96 5.89 -26.80
CA ASP A 57 -18.05 4.72 -26.78
C ASP A 57 -17.62 4.19 -28.16
N ARG A 58 -17.78 4.98 -29.22
CA ARG A 58 -17.33 4.64 -30.59
C ARG A 58 -15.99 5.29 -30.90
N LYS A 59 -14.95 4.89 -30.17
CA LYS A 59 -13.62 5.53 -30.20
C LYS A 59 -12.91 5.44 -31.56
N SER A 60 -12.89 4.27 -32.19
CA SER A 60 -12.19 4.07 -33.48
C SER A 60 -12.72 5.01 -34.56
N GLU A 61 -14.04 5.05 -34.73
CA GLU A 61 -14.71 5.93 -35.68
C GLU A 61 -14.52 7.42 -35.34
N ALA A 62 -14.48 7.76 -34.04
CA ALA A 62 -14.22 9.12 -33.60
C ALA A 62 -12.84 9.60 -34.05
N TYR A 63 -11.79 8.79 -33.88
CA TYR A 63 -10.44 9.14 -34.31
C TYR A 63 -10.32 9.31 -35.82
N GLU A 64 -10.96 8.43 -36.60
CA GLU A 64 -10.96 8.54 -38.06
C GLU A 64 -11.63 9.84 -38.54
N LEU A 65 -12.80 10.17 -37.98
CA LEU A 65 -13.55 11.37 -38.33
C LEU A 65 -12.84 12.66 -37.92
N VAL A 66 -12.23 12.71 -36.73
CA VAL A 66 -11.46 13.89 -36.30
C VAL A 66 -10.18 14.05 -37.13
N ARG A 67 -9.47 12.96 -37.46
CA ARG A 67 -8.31 13.03 -38.36
C ARG A 67 -8.69 13.51 -39.75
N LEU A 68 -9.82 13.05 -40.29
CA LEU A 68 -10.35 13.52 -41.57
C LEU A 68 -10.76 15.00 -41.50
N GLY A 69 -11.42 15.40 -40.41
CA GLY A 69 -11.81 16.79 -40.16
C GLY A 69 -10.60 17.72 -40.14
N LEU A 70 -9.54 17.33 -39.41
CA LEU A 70 -8.29 18.07 -39.33
C LEU A 70 -7.55 18.14 -40.67
N LYS A 71 -7.55 17.05 -41.45
CA LYS A 71 -6.97 17.02 -42.81
C LYS A 71 -7.68 17.99 -43.76
N ASN A 72 -9.00 18.14 -43.60
CA ASN A 72 -9.81 19.04 -44.41
C ASN A 72 -9.67 20.52 -43.98
N ASP A 73 -9.35 20.80 -42.71
CA ASP A 73 -9.08 22.16 -42.23
C ASP A 73 -7.96 22.23 -41.16
N LEU A 74 -6.72 22.31 -41.64
CA LEU A 74 -5.52 22.39 -40.79
C LEU A 74 -5.38 23.73 -40.05
N LYS A 75 -6.10 24.78 -40.48
CA LYS A 75 -6.04 26.13 -39.91
C LYS A 75 -7.23 26.44 -39.01
N SER A 76 -8.08 25.47 -38.69
CA SER A 76 -9.15 25.63 -37.71
C SER A 76 -8.67 25.30 -36.31
N HIS A 77 -8.77 26.28 -35.38
CA HIS A 77 -8.49 26.07 -33.96
C HIS A 77 -9.46 25.03 -33.35
N VAL A 78 -10.71 24.96 -33.84
CA VAL A 78 -11.74 24.01 -33.38
C VAL A 78 -11.31 22.57 -33.69
N CYS A 79 -10.80 22.30 -34.88
CA CYS A 79 -10.35 20.95 -35.26
C CYS A 79 -9.19 20.48 -34.37
N TRP A 80 -8.21 21.35 -34.11
CA TRP A 80 -7.10 21.06 -33.20
C TRP A 80 -7.55 20.91 -31.75
N HIS A 81 -8.46 21.75 -31.27
CA HIS A 81 -9.02 21.66 -29.91
C HIS A 81 -9.77 20.34 -29.71
N VAL A 82 -10.64 19.97 -30.64
CA VAL A 82 -11.37 18.70 -30.60
C VAL A 82 -10.43 17.49 -30.63
N TYR A 83 -9.37 17.54 -31.43
CA TYR A 83 -8.38 16.46 -31.44
C TYR A 83 -7.63 16.33 -30.10
N GLY A 84 -7.31 17.46 -29.46
CA GLY A 84 -6.76 17.47 -28.11
C GLY A 84 -7.75 16.95 -27.05
N LEU A 85 -9.05 17.23 -27.19
CA LEU A 85 -10.09 16.69 -26.30
C LEU A 85 -10.21 15.15 -26.40
N LEU A 86 -10.02 14.57 -27.60
CA LEU A 86 -9.95 13.12 -27.77
C LEU A 86 -8.75 12.53 -27.03
N TYR A 87 -7.55 13.07 -27.27
CA TYR A 87 -6.35 12.60 -26.57
C TYR A 87 -6.47 12.77 -25.05
N ARG A 88 -7.09 13.85 -24.58
CA ARG A 88 -7.40 14.05 -23.15
C ARG A 88 -8.31 12.95 -22.62
N SER A 89 -9.35 12.57 -23.37
CA SER A 89 -10.28 11.51 -22.94
C SER A 89 -9.65 10.12 -22.87
N ASP A 90 -8.53 9.91 -23.58
CA ASP A 90 -7.72 8.70 -23.51
C ASP A 90 -6.51 8.83 -22.57
N ARG A 91 -6.45 9.90 -21.76
CA ARG A 91 -5.37 10.20 -20.81
C ARG A 91 -3.99 10.42 -21.45
N GLU A 92 -3.95 10.64 -22.77
CA GLU A 92 -2.75 10.95 -23.54
C GLU A 92 -2.44 12.45 -23.49
N TYR A 93 -2.12 12.93 -22.29
CA TYR A 93 -1.99 14.36 -22.00
C TYR A 93 -0.89 15.07 -22.80
N ARG A 94 0.22 14.39 -23.08
CA ARG A 94 1.33 14.99 -23.85
C ARG A 94 0.92 15.30 -25.29
N GLU A 95 0.15 14.42 -25.92
CA GLU A 95 -0.37 14.66 -27.27
C GLU A 95 -1.50 15.70 -27.27
N ALA A 96 -2.35 15.69 -26.24
CA ALA A 96 -3.38 16.72 -26.06
C ALA A 96 -2.77 18.14 -25.95
N VAL A 97 -1.69 18.31 -25.18
CA VAL A 97 -0.96 19.59 -25.06
C VAL A 97 -0.43 20.08 -26.41
N LYS A 98 0.11 19.19 -27.25
CA LYS A 98 0.58 19.55 -28.61
C LYS A 98 -0.58 20.07 -29.47
N CYS A 99 -1.74 19.42 -29.39
CA CYS A 99 -2.93 19.83 -30.12
C CYS A 99 -3.43 21.20 -29.67
N TYR A 100 -3.49 21.45 -28.37
CA TYR A 100 -3.91 22.75 -27.83
C TYR A 100 -2.94 23.87 -28.18
N ARG A 101 -1.62 23.62 -28.14
CA ARG A 101 -0.62 24.60 -28.60
C ARG A 101 -0.80 24.94 -30.08
N ASN A 102 -1.13 23.97 -30.93
CA ASN A 102 -1.44 24.26 -32.35
C ASN A 102 -2.74 25.05 -32.51
N ALA A 103 -3.77 24.77 -31.72
CA ALA A 103 -5.00 25.56 -31.73
C ALA A 103 -4.74 27.02 -31.32
N LEU A 104 -3.94 27.25 -30.27
CA LEU A 104 -3.58 28.59 -29.78
C LEU A 104 -2.62 29.35 -30.72
N ARG A 105 -1.89 28.67 -31.62
CA ARG A 105 -1.15 29.35 -32.69
C ARG A 105 -2.08 30.01 -33.72
N ILE A 106 -3.31 29.50 -33.84
CA ILE A 106 -4.32 30.00 -34.77
C ILE A 106 -5.19 31.07 -34.07
N ASP A 107 -5.62 30.79 -32.85
CA ASP A 107 -6.43 31.70 -32.02
C ASP A 107 -5.79 31.85 -30.62
N PRO A 108 -4.83 32.81 -30.46
CA PRO A 108 -4.04 32.95 -29.24
C PRO A 108 -4.84 33.35 -28.00
N ASP A 109 -5.94 34.09 -28.20
CA ASP A 109 -6.71 34.69 -27.10
C ASP A 109 -7.89 33.82 -26.67
N ASN A 110 -7.93 32.56 -27.12
CA ASN A 110 -9.01 31.63 -26.80
C ASN A 110 -8.94 31.15 -25.34
N ILE A 111 -9.75 31.77 -24.49
CA ILE A 111 -9.76 31.54 -23.04
C ILE A 111 -10.10 30.09 -22.68
N GLU A 112 -10.97 29.42 -23.44
CA GLU A 112 -11.36 28.03 -23.15
C GLU A 112 -10.19 27.08 -23.39
N ILE A 113 -9.47 27.26 -24.51
CA ILE A 113 -8.30 26.45 -24.84
C ILE A 113 -7.15 26.76 -23.90
N LEU A 114 -6.92 28.03 -23.54
CA LEU A 114 -5.92 28.43 -22.54
C LEU A 114 -6.21 27.80 -21.17
N ARG A 115 -7.46 27.81 -20.73
CA ARG A 115 -7.86 27.16 -19.47
C ARG A 115 -7.57 25.67 -19.53
N ASP A 116 -8.04 24.98 -20.57
CA ASP A 116 -7.87 23.54 -20.71
C ASP A 116 -6.38 23.15 -20.83
N LEU A 117 -5.57 23.95 -21.55
CA LEU A 117 -4.12 23.78 -21.62
C LEU A 117 -3.47 23.93 -20.24
N SER A 118 -3.85 24.95 -19.48
CA SER A 118 -3.29 25.17 -18.14
C SER A 118 -3.56 23.98 -17.19
N LEU A 119 -4.71 23.33 -17.30
CA LEU A 119 -5.04 22.12 -16.52
C LEU A 119 -4.16 20.93 -16.93
N LEU A 120 -3.99 20.73 -18.25
CA LEU A 120 -3.11 19.67 -18.75
C LEU A 120 -1.65 19.88 -18.33
N GLN A 121 -1.16 21.13 -18.40
CA GLN A 121 0.20 21.47 -17.99
C GLN A 121 0.43 21.24 -16.51
N ALA A 122 -0.55 21.56 -15.66
CA ALA A 122 -0.50 21.21 -14.25
C ALA A 122 -0.43 19.68 -14.04
N GLN A 123 -1.27 18.91 -14.75
CA GLN A 123 -1.32 17.45 -14.66
C GLN A 123 0.02 16.80 -15.02
N ILE A 124 0.67 17.23 -16.10
CA ILE A 124 1.96 16.66 -16.54
C ILE A 124 3.19 17.30 -15.90
N ARG A 125 3.00 18.27 -14.98
CA ARG A 125 4.05 19.10 -14.36
C ARG A 125 4.91 19.85 -15.38
N ASP A 126 4.30 20.34 -16.46
CA ASP A 126 4.90 21.34 -17.36
C ASP A 126 4.76 22.74 -16.73
N LEU A 127 5.54 22.98 -15.68
CA LEU A 127 5.40 24.14 -14.79
C LEU A 127 5.74 25.47 -15.49
N ALA A 128 6.74 25.47 -16.38
CA ALA A 128 7.09 26.64 -17.16
C ALA A 128 5.95 27.05 -18.10
N GLY A 129 5.41 26.09 -18.86
CA GLY A 129 4.25 26.35 -19.72
C GLY A 129 2.99 26.73 -18.93
N PHE A 130 2.83 26.19 -17.73
CA PHE A 130 1.72 26.52 -16.83
C PHE A 130 1.75 27.98 -16.40
N VAL A 131 2.93 28.50 -16.03
CA VAL A 131 3.14 29.92 -15.68
C VAL A 131 2.78 30.84 -16.85
N GLU A 132 3.31 30.57 -18.04
CA GLU A 132 3.04 31.36 -19.26
C GLU A 132 1.54 31.43 -19.57
N THR A 133 0.86 30.28 -19.53
CA THR A 133 -0.57 30.19 -19.84
C THR A 133 -1.43 30.90 -18.79
N ARG A 134 -1.06 30.81 -17.51
CA ARG A 134 -1.76 31.53 -16.42
C ARG A 134 -1.54 33.03 -16.47
N GLN A 135 -0.36 33.49 -16.90
CA GLN A 135 -0.08 34.90 -17.15
C GLN A 135 -0.97 35.46 -18.27
N GLN A 136 -1.12 34.72 -19.37
CA GLN A 136 -2.00 35.10 -20.48
C GLN A 136 -3.46 35.18 -20.02
N LEU A 137 -3.94 34.18 -19.27
CA LEU A 137 -5.30 34.18 -18.70
C LEU A 137 -5.56 35.38 -17.77
N LEU A 138 -4.58 35.74 -16.94
CA LEU A 138 -4.67 36.90 -16.08
C LEU A 138 -4.73 38.21 -16.87
N THR A 139 -3.92 38.32 -17.93
CA THR A 139 -3.88 39.49 -18.82
C THR A 139 -5.22 39.69 -19.56
N LEU A 140 -5.81 38.61 -20.06
CA LEU A 140 -7.10 38.64 -20.78
C LEU A 140 -8.28 38.91 -19.84
N LYS A 141 -8.24 38.40 -18.60
CA LYS A 141 -9.31 38.54 -17.60
C LYS A 141 -8.76 38.83 -16.21
N PRO A 142 -8.34 40.08 -15.92
CA PRO A 142 -7.79 40.46 -14.61
C PRO A 142 -8.86 40.53 -13.51
N ASN A 143 -10.12 40.77 -13.87
CA ASN A 143 -11.22 40.91 -12.90
C ASN A 143 -11.65 39.56 -12.29
N HIS A 144 -11.10 38.43 -12.76
CA HIS A 144 -11.51 37.11 -12.32
C HIS A 144 -10.51 36.54 -11.31
N ARG A 145 -10.91 36.46 -10.02
CA ARG A 145 -10.05 36.01 -8.90
C ARG A 145 -9.26 34.73 -9.19
N MET A 146 -9.88 33.75 -9.84
CA MET A 146 -9.24 32.45 -10.14
C MET A 146 -7.98 32.59 -11.01
N ASN A 147 -7.87 33.65 -11.81
CA ASN A 147 -6.69 33.89 -12.64
C ASN A 147 -5.51 34.38 -11.81
N TRP A 148 -5.74 35.27 -10.83
CA TRP A 148 -4.73 35.68 -9.85
C TRP A 148 -4.22 34.50 -9.05
N ILE A 149 -5.15 33.74 -8.46
CA ILE A 149 -4.82 32.58 -7.63
C ILE A 149 -4.13 31.49 -8.46
N GLY A 150 -4.62 31.20 -9.67
CA GLY A 150 -4.00 30.25 -10.59
C GLY A 150 -2.59 30.66 -11.01
N PHE A 151 -2.33 31.96 -11.16
CA PHE A 151 -1.00 32.48 -11.50
C PHE A 151 -0.03 32.41 -10.30
N ALA A 152 -0.49 32.76 -9.09
CA ALA A 152 0.29 32.59 -7.87
C ALA A 152 0.67 31.12 -7.63
N VAL A 153 -0.30 30.21 -7.78
CA VAL A 153 -0.07 28.76 -7.65
C VAL A 153 0.90 28.24 -8.73
N ALA A 154 0.81 28.74 -9.96
CA ALA A 154 1.75 28.36 -11.02
C ALA A 154 3.19 28.77 -10.67
N HIS A 155 3.39 29.98 -10.14
CA HIS A 155 4.70 30.44 -9.69
C HIS A 155 5.23 29.66 -8.48
N HIS A 156 4.37 29.36 -7.51
CA HIS A 156 4.73 28.51 -6.37
C HIS A 156 5.20 27.14 -6.84
N LEU A 157 4.42 26.44 -7.66
CA LEU A 157 4.80 25.12 -8.17
C LEU A 157 6.09 25.16 -8.99
N ASN A 158 6.32 26.24 -9.75
CA ASN A 158 7.56 26.47 -10.49
C ASN A 158 8.74 26.95 -9.61
N LEU A 159 8.71 26.64 -8.30
CA LEU A 159 9.75 26.93 -7.32
C LEU A 159 10.08 28.43 -7.18
N ASN A 160 9.08 29.30 -7.39
CA ASN A 160 9.22 30.74 -7.23
C ASN A 160 8.15 31.30 -6.27
N ALA A 161 8.29 30.93 -4.99
CA ALA A 161 7.38 31.34 -3.92
C ALA A 161 7.38 32.86 -3.69
N SER A 162 8.53 33.55 -3.86
CA SER A 162 8.61 35.01 -3.74
C SER A 162 7.67 35.72 -4.72
N LYS A 163 7.69 35.36 -6.01
CA LYS A 163 6.74 35.94 -6.98
C LYS A 163 5.30 35.57 -6.68
N ALA A 164 5.05 34.36 -6.16
CA ALA A 164 3.71 33.96 -5.75
C ALA A 164 3.16 34.88 -4.64
N ILE A 165 4.01 35.26 -3.68
CA ILE A 165 3.66 36.23 -2.62
C ILE A 165 3.36 37.60 -3.23
N ASP A 166 4.21 38.11 -4.13
CA ASP A 166 4.00 39.40 -4.79
C ASP A 166 2.66 39.45 -5.54
N ILE A 167 2.30 38.36 -6.22
CA ILE A 167 1.02 38.24 -6.93
C ILE A 167 -0.16 38.25 -5.95
N LEU A 168 -0.05 37.57 -4.81
CA LEU A 168 -1.09 37.56 -3.78
C LEU A 168 -1.20 38.92 -3.08
N GLU A 169 -0.09 39.60 -2.81
CA GLU A 169 -0.07 40.97 -2.27
C GLU A 169 -0.71 41.96 -3.24
N ALA A 170 -0.39 41.86 -4.54
CA ALA A 170 -1.02 42.67 -5.58
C ALA A 170 -2.53 42.40 -5.66
N TYR A 171 -2.95 41.13 -5.63
CA TYR A 171 -4.37 40.77 -5.61
C TYR A 171 -5.07 41.33 -4.37
N GLU A 172 -4.50 41.18 -3.17
CA GLU A 172 -5.02 41.77 -1.94
C GLU A 172 -5.18 43.29 -2.04
N GLY A 173 -4.23 43.97 -2.68
CA GLY A 173 -4.29 45.42 -2.91
C GLY A 173 -5.44 45.87 -3.83
N THR A 174 -6.04 44.95 -4.60
CA THR A 174 -7.24 45.23 -5.40
C THR A 174 -8.55 45.09 -4.63
N LEU A 175 -8.52 44.56 -3.40
CA LEU A 175 -9.70 44.27 -2.59
C LEU A 175 -10.07 45.48 -1.72
N GLU A 176 -11.37 45.68 -1.50
CA GLU A 176 -11.90 46.73 -0.63
C GLU A 176 -11.61 46.42 0.86
N ASN A 177 -11.62 47.44 1.72
CA ASN A 177 -11.24 47.29 3.14
C ASN A 177 -12.18 46.35 3.92
N ASP A 178 -13.47 46.39 3.57
CA ASP A 178 -14.58 45.60 4.08
C ASP A 178 -14.70 44.20 3.43
N TYR A 179 -13.84 43.88 2.45
CA TYR A 179 -13.69 42.53 1.90
C TYR A 179 -13.01 41.58 2.91
N PRO A 180 -13.39 40.28 2.97
CA PRO A 180 -14.35 39.56 2.11
C PRO A 180 -15.81 39.63 2.58
N PRO A 181 -16.78 39.51 1.64
CA PRO A 181 -18.18 39.28 2.00
C PRO A 181 -18.31 37.96 2.78
N GLU A 182 -19.39 37.82 3.56
CA GLU A 182 -19.58 36.70 4.49
C GLU A 182 -19.41 35.32 3.83
N ASN A 183 -19.93 35.17 2.61
CA ASN A 183 -19.88 33.93 1.84
C ASN A 183 -18.48 33.55 1.33
N GLU A 184 -17.52 34.48 1.33
CA GLU A 184 -16.14 34.27 0.86
C GLU A 184 -15.10 34.33 1.99
N ARG A 185 -15.53 34.53 3.24
CA ARG A 185 -14.63 34.59 4.41
C ARG A 185 -13.73 33.37 4.55
N LEU A 186 -14.27 32.18 4.32
CA LEU A 186 -13.50 30.94 4.39
C LEU A 186 -12.44 30.89 3.29
N GLU A 187 -12.82 31.22 2.05
CA GLU A 187 -11.94 31.19 0.88
C GLU A 187 -10.79 32.21 1.00
N HIS A 188 -11.10 33.40 1.50
CA HIS A 188 -10.10 34.43 1.78
C HIS A 188 -9.19 34.06 2.96
N GLY A 189 -9.75 33.49 4.05
CA GLY A 189 -8.98 32.99 5.19
C GLY A 189 -7.96 31.93 4.78
N GLU A 190 -8.35 30.99 3.91
CA GLU A 190 -7.45 29.98 3.34
C GLU A 190 -6.35 30.60 2.48
N MET A 191 -6.67 31.60 1.66
CA MET A 191 -5.66 32.31 0.86
C MET A 191 -4.63 33.02 1.75
N LEU A 192 -5.07 33.64 2.85
CA LEU A 192 -4.17 34.28 3.81
C LEU A 192 -3.24 33.26 4.47
N LEU A 193 -3.77 32.12 4.93
CA LEU A 193 -2.95 31.04 5.48
C LEU A 193 -1.99 30.45 4.44
N TYR A 194 -2.42 30.33 3.19
CA TYR A 194 -1.55 29.92 2.08
C TYR A 194 -0.42 30.92 1.83
N LYS A 195 -0.70 32.23 1.85
CA LYS A 195 0.33 33.27 1.75
C LYS A 195 1.32 33.20 2.92
N VAL A 196 0.84 32.96 4.14
CA VAL A 196 1.71 32.77 5.32
C VAL A 196 2.62 31.55 5.13
N SER A 197 2.10 30.42 4.62
CA SER A 197 2.93 29.26 4.30
C SER A 197 3.99 29.54 3.23
N LEU A 198 3.69 30.39 2.24
CA LEU A 198 4.68 30.80 1.24
C LEU A 198 5.77 31.70 1.83
N LEU A 199 5.41 32.61 2.74
CA LEU A 199 6.37 33.45 3.46
C LEU A 199 7.30 32.59 4.32
N GLU A 200 6.76 31.57 4.97
CA GLU A 200 7.52 30.57 5.72
C GLU A 200 8.45 29.75 4.81
N GLU A 201 7.99 29.30 3.64
CA GLU A 201 8.83 28.59 2.65
C GLU A 201 9.95 29.48 2.07
N CYS A 202 9.80 30.81 2.10
CA CYS A 202 10.84 31.78 1.72
C CYS A 202 11.79 32.16 2.86
N ASP A 203 11.74 31.46 4.01
CA ASP A 203 12.47 31.79 5.24
C ASP A 203 12.18 33.20 5.80
N MET A 204 11.07 33.83 5.42
CA MET A 204 10.62 35.14 5.91
C MET A 204 9.72 35.01 7.15
N VAL A 205 10.20 34.27 8.16
CA VAL A 205 9.39 33.81 9.31
C VAL A 205 8.80 34.98 10.13
N GLU A 206 9.57 36.04 10.35
CA GLU A 206 9.10 37.24 11.09
C GLU A 206 7.95 37.95 10.36
N LYS A 207 8.09 38.12 9.04
CA LYS A 207 7.03 38.72 8.19
C LYS A 207 5.79 37.82 8.17
N ALA A 208 5.98 36.50 8.14
CA ALA A 208 4.89 35.53 8.20
C ALA A 208 4.07 35.67 9.50
N LEU A 209 4.74 35.77 10.65
CA LEU A 209 4.09 35.93 11.96
C LEU A 209 3.34 37.28 12.05
N GLN A 210 3.98 38.37 11.61
CA GLN A 210 3.34 39.70 11.60
C GLN A 210 2.08 39.74 10.73
N GLU A 211 2.14 39.16 9.52
CA GLU A 211 0.98 39.11 8.63
C GLU A 211 -0.13 38.21 9.21
N LEU A 212 0.23 37.09 9.83
CA LEU A 212 -0.73 36.21 10.51
C LEU A 212 -1.47 36.95 11.63
N HIS A 213 -0.75 37.65 12.52
CA HIS A 213 -1.33 38.43 13.61
C HIS A 213 -2.22 39.57 13.10
N LYS A 214 -1.71 40.35 12.13
CA LYS A 214 -2.42 41.47 11.52
C LYS A 214 -3.75 41.05 10.89
N LYS A 215 -3.82 39.85 10.33
CA LYS A 215 -4.98 39.34 9.58
C LYS A 215 -5.82 38.34 10.39
N ASN A 216 -5.54 38.13 11.68
CA ASN A 216 -6.24 37.16 12.54
C ASN A 216 -7.78 37.27 12.46
N TYR A 217 -8.32 38.49 12.50
CA TYR A 217 -9.78 38.71 12.46
C TYR A 217 -10.44 38.25 11.15
N LYS A 218 -9.68 38.09 10.06
CA LYS A 218 -10.17 37.58 8.76
C LYS A 218 -10.01 36.06 8.61
N ILE A 219 -9.23 35.41 9.48
CA ILE A 219 -8.98 33.96 9.41
C ILE A 219 -10.02 33.22 10.24
N VAL A 220 -10.83 32.40 9.57
CA VAL A 220 -11.92 31.62 10.19
C VAL A 220 -11.39 30.36 10.88
N ASP A 221 -10.43 29.66 10.29
CA ASP A 221 -9.83 28.45 10.86
C ASP A 221 -8.87 28.79 12.01
N LYS A 222 -9.41 28.82 13.23
CA LYS A 222 -8.66 29.13 14.45
C LYS A 222 -7.72 28.02 14.91
N LEU A 223 -7.94 26.78 14.49
CA LEU A 223 -7.05 25.68 14.82
C LEU A 223 -5.77 25.80 13.98
N SER A 224 -5.91 25.84 12.64
CA SER A 224 -4.76 26.06 11.74
C SER A 224 -4.00 27.34 12.10
N TYR A 225 -4.72 28.41 12.46
CA TYR A 225 -4.09 29.67 12.89
C TYR A 225 -3.12 29.44 14.06
N LYS A 226 -3.57 28.74 15.11
CA LYS A 226 -2.74 28.48 16.31
C LYS A 226 -1.59 27.52 16.01
N GLU A 227 -1.82 26.50 15.18
CA GLU A 227 -0.77 25.55 14.77
C GLU A 227 0.32 26.23 13.93
N VAL A 228 -0.06 27.10 12.99
CA VAL A 228 0.90 27.90 12.21
C VAL A 228 1.60 28.91 13.11
N GLU A 229 0.88 29.62 13.97
CA GLU A 229 1.47 30.59 14.91
C GLU A 229 2.52 29.94 15.81
N VAL A 230 2.23 28.78 16.41
CA VAL A 230 3.20 28.10 17.27
C VAL A 230 4.41 27.60 16.48
N SER A 231 4.21 27.10 15.26
CA SER A 231 5.31 26.69 14.36
C SER A 231 6.25 27.86 14.08
N LEU A 232 5.70 29.04 13.76
CA LEU A 232 6.48 30.24 13.49
C LEU A 232 7.21 30.75 14.74
N LEU A 233 6.55 30.79 15.90
CA LEU A 233 7.17 31.21 17.18
C LEU A 233 8.36 30.32 17.56
N VAL A 234 8.21 29.00 17.43
CA VAL A 234 9.29 28.04 17.71
C VAL A 234 10.47 28.23 16.76
N LYS A 235 10.21 28.48 15.46
CA LYS A 235 11.27 28.77 14.48
C LYS A 235 12.03 30.07 14.77
N LEU A 236 11.36 31.07 15.35
CA LEU A 236 11.99 32.32 15.80
C LEU A 236 12.71 32.21 17.14
N GLY A 237 12.66 31.06 17.81
CA GLY A 237 13.22 30.86 19.15
C GLY A 237 12.41 31.51 20.28
N GLN A 238 11.16 31.94 20.01
CA GLN A 238 10.25 32.52 21.00
C GLN A 238 9.55 31.40 21.80
N LEU A 239 10.35 30.63 22.54
CA LEU A 239 9.90 29.38 23.16
C LEU A 239 8.87 29.61 24.28
N GLU A 240 8.94 30.72 25.03
CA GLU A 240 7.99 31.02 26.11
C GLU A 240 6.56 31.25 25.59
N GLU A 241 6.43 31.95 24.46
CA GLU A 241 5.13 32.16 23.82
C GLU A 241 4.64 30.87 23.16
N GLY A 242 5.56 30.11 22.55
CA GLY A 242 5.28 28.79 22.01
C GLY A 242 4.76 27.82 23.08
N GLU A 243 5.34 27.81 24.27
CA GLU A 243 4.90 27.00 25.41
C GLU A 243 3.45 27.30 25.79
N LYS A 244 3.10 28.59 25.96
CA LYS A 244 1.73 29.03 26.29
C LYS A 244 0.74 28.58 25.22
N LEU A 245 1.14 28.66 23.95
CA LEU A 245 0.29 28.29 22.84
C LEU A 245 0.11 26.78 22.71
N TYR A 246 1.16 25.98 22.94
CA TYR A 246 1.02 24.52 23.03
C TYR A 246 0.13 24.08 24.19
N ARG A 247 0.19 24.75 25.35
CA ARG A 247 -0.77 24.50 26.45
C ARG A 247 -2.20 24.81 26.04
N ALA A 248 -2.42 25.88 25.27
CA ALA A 248 -3.74 26.17 24.71
C ALA A 248 -4.20 25.12 23.69
N LEU A 249 -3.30 24.63 22.83
CA LEU A 249 -3.59 23.55 21.88
C LEU A 249 -3.91 22.23 22.60
N LEU A 250 -3.18 21.89 23.66
CA LEU A 250 -3.49 20.74 24.52
C LEU A 250 -4.86 20.87 25.19
N SER A 251 -5.29 22.07 25.57
CA SER A 251 -6.64 22.27 26.12
C SER A 251 -7.74 22.01 25.08
N MET A 252 -7.43 22.14 23.78
CA MET A 252 -8.35 21.82 22.70
C MET A 252 -8.34 20.32 22.36
N ASN A 253 -7.17 19.68 22.34
CA ASN A 253 -7.02 18.25 22.09
C ASN A 253 -5.84 17.68 22.89
N PRO A 254 -6.09 17.14 24.10
CA PRO A 254 -5.04 16.60 24.95
C PRO A 254 -4.56 15.21 24.51
N ASP A 255 -5.14 14.61 23.48
CA ASP A 255 -4.69 13.31 22.95
C ASP A 255 -3.81 13.42 21.70
N ASN A 256 -3.43 14.65 21.30
CA ASN A 256 -2.47 14.88 20.21
C ASN A 256 -1.03 14.82 20.73
N TYR A 257 -0.31 13.75 20.37
CA TYR A 257 1.10 13.53 20.73
C TYR A 257 2.01 14.68 20.26
N GLY A 258 1.76 15.25 19.08
CA GLY A 258 2.58 16.33 18.52
C GLY A 258 2.57 17.61 19.36
N TYR A 259 1.49 17.87 20.12
CA TYR A 259 1.45 19.02 21.02
C TYR A 259 2.30 18.82 22.27
N TYR A 260 2.41 17.57 22.75
CA TYR A 260 3.33 17.26 23.85
C TYR A 260 4.78 17.35 23.39
N GLU A 261 5.11 16.82 22.21
CA GLU A 261 6.45 16.94 21.64
C GLU A 261 6.84 18.42 21.45
N GLY A 262 5.92 19.22 20.90
CA GLY A 262 6.09 20.66 20.77
C GLY A 262 6.30 21.37 22.11
N LEU A 263 5.51 21.04 23.11
CA LEU A 263 5.66 21.57 24.47
C LEU A 263 7.02 21.20 25.08
N GLN A 264 7.45 19.94 24.93
CA GLN A 264 8.76 19.48 25.38
C GLN A 264 9.90 20.25 24.68
N LYS A 265 9.79 20.49 23.36
CA LYS A 265 10.76 21.29 22.60
C LYS A 265 10.87 22.71 23.14
N CYS A 266 9.76 23.38 23.44
CA CYS A 266 9.76 24.72 24.04
C CYS A 266 10.42 24.74 25.42
N LEU A 267 10.28 23.67 26.21
CA LEU A 267 10.87 23.55 27.54
C LEU A 267 12.33 23.04 27.52
N GLY A 268 12.89 22.71 26.35
CA GLY A 268 14.22 22.10 26.24
C GLY A 268 14.29 20.67 26.79
N LEU A 269 13.16 19.97 26.85
CA LEU A 269 13.00 18.62 27.43
C LEU A 269 12.76 17.53 26.36
N TYR A 270 12.95 17.84 25.09
CA TYR A 270 12.72 16.90 23.98
C TYR A 270 14.03 16.26 23.52
N SER A 271 14.02 14.95 23.32
CA SER A 271 15.15 14.17 22.80
C SER A 271 14.72 13.31 21.61
N GLU A 272 15.37 13.47 20.45
CA GLU A 272 15.06 12.68 19.24
C GLU A 272 15.36 11.19 19.42
N ASN A 273 16.38 10.85 20.23
CA ASN A 273 16.78 9.47 20.49
C ASN A 273 16.09 8.86 21.71
N ALA A 274 15.15 9.59 22.35
CA ALA A 274 14.53 9.22 23.62
C ALA A 274 15.54 8.93 24.76
N GLU A 275 16.73 9.51 24.68
CA GLU A 275 17.74 9.46 25.73
C GLU A 275 17.64 10.72 26.59
N TYR A 276 17.44 10.52 27.90
CA TYR A 276 17.25 11.58 28.88
C TYR A 276 18.18 11.36 30.08
N SER A 277 18.74 12.45 30.60
CA SER A 277 19.45 12.48 31.87
C SER A 277 18.48 12.29 33.05
N SER A 278 19.00 11.91 34.21
CA SER A 278 18.18 11.75 35.42
C SER A 278 17.42 13.03 35.79
N SER A 279 18.00 14.21 35.58
CA SER A 279 17.36 15.49 35.87
C SER A 279 16.23 15.81 34.88
N GLU A 280 16.42 15.54 33.59
CA GLU A 280 15.38 15.73 32.57
C GLU A 280 14.19 14.80 32.81
N ILE A 281 14.45 13.55 33.20
CA ILE A 281 13.39 12.59 33.57
C ILE A 281 12.55 13.12 34.74
N GLU A 282 13.17 13.73 35.76
CA GLU A 282 12.44 14.32 36.89
C GLU A 282 11.59 15.53 36.48
N GLN A 283 12.11 16.38 35.59
CA GLN A 283 11.37 17.53 35.07
C GLN A 283 10.19 17.09 34.19
N LEU A 284 10.40 16.11 33.31
CA LEU A 284 9.34 15.51 32.50
C LEU A 284 8.29 14.83 33.38
N GLU A 285 8.70 14.07 34.39
CA GLU A 285 7.79 13.44 35.34
C GLU A 285 6.90 14.48 36.05
N ALA A 286 7.50 15.57 36.54
CA ALA A 286 6.76 16.66 37.17
C ALA A 286 5.77 17.34 36.20
N LEU A 287 6.21 17.58 34.96
CA LEU A 287 5.37 18.14 33.89
C LEU A 287 4.15 17.23 33.63
N TYR A 288 4.37 15.95 33.38
CA TYR A 288 3.29 15.01 33.07
C TYR A 288 2.37 14.75 34.27
N LYS A 289 2.88 14.80 35.50
CA LYS A 289 2.01 14.79 36.69
C LYS A 289 1.09 16.01 36.72
N SER A 290 1.62 17.21 36.45
CA SER A 290 0.80 18.44 36.42
C SER A 290 -0.26 18.40 35.31
N LEU A 291 0.12 17.94 34.11
CA LEU A 291 -0.78 17.80 32.97
C LEU A 291 -1.81 16.69 33.20
N GLY A 292 -1.44 15.59 33.86
CA GLY A 292 -2.34 14.49 34.19
C GLY A 292 -3.44 14.89 35.18
N LEU A 293 -3.16 15.84 36.08
CA LEU A 293 -4.18 16.44 36.95
C LEU A 293 -5.16 17.31 36.16
N GLN A 294 -4.69 17.98 35.12
CA GLN A 294 -5.52 18.83 34.26
C GLN A 294 -6.36 17.99 33.28
N TYR A 295 -5.78 16.93 32.72
CA TYR A 295 -6.36 16.12 31.66
C TYR A 295 -6.56 14.67 32.12
N THR A 296 -7.39 14.47 33.14
CA THR A 296 -7.58 13.17 33.80
C THR A 296 -8.15 12.08 32.89
N TRP A 297 -8.84 12.44 31.80
CA TRP A 297 -9.39 11.51 30.81
C TRP A 297 -8.45 11.20 29.65
N SER A 298 -7.39 11.98 29.43
CA SER A 298 -6.47 11.77 28.31
C SER A 298 -5.67 10.48 28.50
N SER A 299 -5.60 9.68 27.44
CA SER A 299 -4.74 8.50 27.40
C SER A 299 -3.30 8.88 27.09
N ALA A 300 -3.09 9.88 26.23
CA ALA A 300 -1.74 10.31 25.82
C ALA A 300 -0.91 10.79 27.01
N VAL A 301 -1.47 11.63 27.89
CA VAL A 301 -0.75 12.16 29.06
C VAL A 301 -0.28 11.06 30.03
N LYS A 302 -0.98 9.93 30.06
CA LYS A 302 -0.64 8.78 30.92
C LYS A 302 0.30 7.79 30.23
N ARG A 303 0.22 7.69 28.89
CA ARG A 303 0.99 6.75 28.08
C ARG A 303 2.41 7.24 27.76
N ILE A 304 2.58 8.52 27.42
CA ILE A 304 3.88 9.09 27.05
C ILE A 304 4.94 8.94 28.17
N PRO A 305 4.62 9.11 29.47
CA PRO A 305 5.57 8.85 30.55
C PRO A 305 6.24 7.46 30.50
N LEU A 306 5.54 6.44 29.99
CA LEU A 306 6.08 5.09 29.89
C LEU A 306 7.24 4.99 28.89
N ASP A 307 7.38 5.94 27.96
CA ASP A 307 8.46 5.93 26.97
C ASP A 307 9.81 6.33 27.58
N PHE A 308 9.84 7.26 28.54
CA PHE A 308 11.10 7.76 29.12
C PHE A 308 11.38 7.31 30.56
N LEU A 309 10.36 6.90 31.34
CA LEU A 309 10.57 6.41 32.71
C LEU A 309 11.34 5.08 32.72
N LYS A 310 12.10 4.85 33.81
CA LYS A 310 12.96 3.67 34.01
C LYS A 310 12.74 3.04 35.40
N ALA A 311 13.09 1.75 35.52
CA ALA A 311 13.10 0.98 36.77
C ALA A 311 11.80 1.13 37.59
N GLU A 312 11.91 1.40 38.90
CA GLU A 312 10.76 1.50 39.82
C GLU A 312 9.73 2.56 39.41
N LYS A 313 10.19 3.72 38.91
CA LYS A 313 9.27 4.77 38.44
C LYS A 313 8.46 4.31 37.23
N PHE A 314 9.09 3.54 36.33
CA PHE A 314 8.39 2.91 35.21
C PHE A 314 7.40 1.86 35.71
N ARG A 315 7.80 1.01 36.66
CA ARG A 315 6.91 -0.02 37.24
C ARG A 315 5.64 0.60 37.82
N GLU A 316 5.78 1.64 38.65
CA GLU A 316 4.63 2.35 39.24
C GLU A 316 3.73 2.99 38.18
N ALA A 317 4.31 3.68 37.19
CA ALA A 317 3.55 4.31 36.12
C ALA A 317 2.83 3.29 35.24
N ALA A 318 3.50 2.18 34.89
CA ALA A 318 2.92 1.10 34.10
C ALA A 318 1.78 0.41 34.85
N ASP A 319 1.93 0.19 36.15
CA ASP A 319 0.88 -0.37 37.00
C ASP A 319 -0.37 0.50 37.04
N ASN A 320 -0.19 1.80 37.27
CA ASN A 320 -1.27 2.78 37.25
C ASN A 320 -1.95 2.89 35.88
N TYR A 321 -1.23 2.61 34.79
CA TYR A 321 -1.77 2.62 33.43
C TYR A 321 -2.54 1.33 33.09
N ILE A 322 -2.01 0.17 33.48
CA ILE A 322 -2.50 -1.16 33.11
C ILE A 322 -3.77 -1.53 33.87
N ARG A 323 -3.80 -1.36 35.20
CA ARG A 323 -4.94 -1.84 36.02
C ARG A 323 -6.29 -1.29 35.55
N PRO A 324 -6.47 0.03 35.32
CA PRO A 324 -7.77 0.54 34.89
C PRO A 324 -8.20 0.01 33.52
N LEU A 325 -7.25 -0.25 32.62
CA LEU A 325 -7.52 -0.75 31.27
C LEU A 325 -7.86 -2.24 31.27
N LEU A 326 -7.24 -3.03 32.16
CA LEU A 326 -7.61 -4.43 32.39
C LEU A 326 -9.00 -4.54 33.02
N ALA A 327 -9.29 -3.74 34.06
CA ALA A 327 -10.59 -3.74 34.73
C ALA A 327 -11.72 -3.30 33.78
N LYS A 328 -11.46 -2.29 32.93
CA LYS A 328 -12.40 -1.83 31.89
C LYS A 328 -12.53 -2.84 30.73
N GLY A 329 -11.53 -3.69 30.53
CA GLY A 329 -11.51 -4.67 29.45
C GLY A 329 -11.18 -4.09 28.08
N VAL A 330 -10.09 -3.35 27.98
CA VAL A 330 -9.63 -2.71 26.73
C VAL A 330 -8.78 -3.70 25.90
N PRO A 331 -9.24 -4.19 24.74
CA PRO A 331 -8.51 -5.21 23.96
C PRO A 331 -7.20 -4.69 23.34
N SER A 332 -7.07 -3.38 23.16
CA SER A 332 -5.91 -2.75 22.51
C SER A 332 -4.75 -2.47 23.47
N LEU A 333 -4.85 -2.82 24.77
CA LEU A 333 -3.83 -2.53 25.78
C LEU A 333 -2.43 -3.03 25.37
N PHE A 334 -2.33 -4.29 24.92
CA PHE A 334 -1.05 -4.83 24.46
C PHE A 334 -0.53 -4.09 23.22
N SER A 335 -1.42 -3.72 22.29
CA SER A 335 -1.02 -3.00 21.08
C SER A 335 -0.42 -1.63 21.41
N ASP A 336 -0.92 -0.97 22.44
CA ASP A 336 -0.44 0.33 22.90
C ASP A 336 0.91 0.23 23.65
N LEU A 337 1.11 -0.85 24.41
CA LEU A 337 2.36 -1.12 25.14
C LEU A 337 3.42 -1.84 24.28
N SER A 338 3.05 -2.43 23.14
CA SER A 338 3.95 -3.21 22.28
C SER A 338 5.25 -2.51 21.89
N PRO A 339 5.30 -1.17 21.64
CA PRO A 339 6.57 -0.49 21.38
C PRO A 339 7.57 -0.56 22.54
N LEU A 340 7.09 -0.65 23.79
CA LEU A 340 7.95 -0.71 24.98
C LEU A 340 8.73 -2.03 25.06
N TYR A 341 8.28 -3.07 24.36
CA TYR A 341 8.94 -4.37 24.31
C TYR A 341 10.25 -4.38 23.52
N ASP A 342 10.54 -3.30 22.78
CA ASP A 342 11.84 -3.13 22.13
C ASP A 342 12.95 -2.85 23.17
N HIS A 343 12.58 -2.52 24.42
CA HIS A 343 13.48 -2.42 25.57
C HIS A 343 13.31 -3.64 26.50
N PRO A 344 14.31 -4.54 26.58
CA PRO A 344 14.20 -5.79 27.36
C PRO A 344 13.82 -5.57 28.83
N GLU A 345 14.41 -4.57 29.49
CA GLU A 345 14.11 -4.25 30.90
C GLU A 345 12.65 -3.88 31.13
N LYS A 346 12.02 -3.16 30.19
CA LYS A 346 10.61 -2.79 30.28
C LYS A 346 9.71 -3.99 30.01
N ALA A 347 10.07 -4.83 29.03
CA ALA A 347 9.35 -6.07 28.75
C ALA A 347 9.30 -6.98 29.99
N ASP A 348 10.44 -7.14 30.67
CA ASP A 348 10.54 -7.95 31.89
C ASP A 348 9.64 -7.40 33.01
N ILE A 349 9.68 -6.09 33.27
CA ILE A 349 8.83 -5.44 34.28
C ILE A 349 7.33 -5.60 33.96
N LEU A 350 6.95 -5.43 32.68
CA LEU A 350 5.56 -5.58 32.24
C LEU A 350 5.06 -7.02 32.39
N GLU A 351 5.90 -8.01 32.12
CA GLU A 351 5.58 -9.42 32.35
C GLU A 351 5.41 -9.71 33.85
N GLU A 352 6.38 -9.31 34.68
CA GLU A 352 6.31 -9.51 36.13
C GLU A 352 5.03 -8.92 36.72
N LEU A 353 4.68 -7.70 36.31
CA LEU A 353 3.48 -7.01 36.75
C LEU A 353 2.21 -7.77 36.35
N ALA A 354 2.12 -8.22 35.10
CA ALA A 354 0.98 -8.98 34.61
C ALA A 354 0.84 -10.34 35.33
N LEU A 355 1.95 -11.01 35.64
CA LEU A 355 1.96 -12.26 36.42
C LEU A 355 1.60 -12.05 37.89
N GLU A 356 1.96 -10.93 38.49
CA GLU A 356 1.51 -10.55 39.85
C GLU A 356 0.00 -10.30 39.88
N ILE A 357 -0.52 -9.57 38.89
CA ILE A 357 -1.94 -9.32 38.73
C ILE A 357 -2.69 -10.64 38.52
N GLU A 358 -2.24 -11.52 37.63
CA GLU A 358 -2.84 -12.83 37.38
C GLU A 358 -2.93 -13.65 38.68
N ARG A 359 -1.82 -13.78 39.41
CA ARG A 359 -1.77 -14.54 40.66
C ARG A 359 -2.76 -14.01 41.69
N SER A 360 -2.79 -12.70 41.91
CA SER A 360 -3.69 -12.07 42.89
C SER A 360 -5.17 -12.19 42.49
N LEU A 361 -5.49 -12.05 41.20
CA LEU A 361 -6.85 -12.23 40.70
C LEU A 361 -7.33 -13.67 40.87
N LYS A 362 -6.46 -14.66 40.62
CA LYS A 362 -6.79 -16.09 40.82
C LYS A 362 -7.00 -16.44 42.31
N THR A 363 -6.21 -15.90 43.22
CA THR A 363 -6.31 -16.25 44.65
C THR A 363 -7.37 -15.45 45.39
N ASN A 364 -7.44 -14.14 45.14
CA ASN A 364 -8.20 -13.20 45.97
C ASN A 364 -9.35 -12.53 45.21
N GLY A 365 -9.38 -12.65 43.88
CA GLY A 365 -10.35 -11.93 43.03
C GLY A 365 -10.13 -10.41 43.00
N ALA A 366 -8.95 -9.94 43.42
CA ALA A 366 -8.63 -8.52 43.55
C ALA A 366 -7.23 -8.24 43.01
N PHE A 367 -6.99 -6.99 42.64
CA PHE A 367 -5.66 -6.49 42.28
C PHE A 367 -4.65 -6.63 43.44
N PRO A 368 -3.35 -6.85 43.16
CA PRO A 368 -2.31 -6.89 44.20
C PRO A 368 -2.40 -5.69 45.15
N GLY A 369 -2.46 -5.96 46.46
CA GLY A 369 -2.52 -4.92 47.51
C GLY A 369 -3.90 -4.27 47.72
N ARG A 370 -4.94 -4.65 46.96
CA ARG A 370 -6.31 -4.16 47.14
C ARG A 370 -7.22 -5.21 47.77
N VAL A 371 -8.23 -4.72 48.48
CA VAL A 371 -9.26 -5.56 49.12
C VAL A 371 -10.51 -5.66 48.22
N ASP A 372 -10.75 -4.63 47.39
CA ASP A 372 -11.90 -4.57 46.50
C ASP A 372 -11.80 -5.63 45.40
N LYS A 373 -12.87 -6.41 45.23
CA LYS A 373 -12.93 -7.45 44.20
C LYS A 373 -13.16 -6.83 42.83
N GLU A 374 -12.41 -7.32 41.86
CA GLU A 374 -12.54 -6.97 40.45
C GLU A 374 -13.55 -7.89 39.75
N PRO A 375 -14.18 -7.45 38.64
CA PRO A 375 -15.05 -8.33 37.87
C PRO A 375 -14.24 -9.50 37.28
N PRO A 376 -14.83 -10.71 37.13
CA PRO A 376 -14.13 -11.88 36.59
C PRO A 376 -13.52 -11.65 35.20
N SER A 377 -14.10 -10.77 34.40
CA SER A 377 -13.55 -10.34 33.12
C SER A 377 -12.13 -9.77 33.22
N THR A 378 -11.74 -9.19 34.35
CA THR A 378 -10.38 -8.65 34.57
C THR A 378 -9.34 -9.77 34.49
N LEU A 379 -9.64 -10.96 35.00
CA LEU A 379 -8.76 -12.12 34.88
C LEU A 379 -8.64 -12.54 33.41
N MET A 380 -9.76 -12.62 32.69
CA MET A 380 -9.77 -12.95 31.26
C MET A 380 -8.92 -11.95 30.46
N TRP A 381 -9.03 -10.65 30.70
CA TRP A 381 -8.22 -9.62 30.01
C TRP A 381 -6.75 -9.67 30.40
N THR A 382 -6.44 -10.08 31.64
CA THR A 382 -5.06 -10.31 32.09
C THR A 382 -4.44 -11.51 31.36
N LEU A 383 -5.18 -12.63 31.25
CA LEU A 383 -4.75 -13.80 30.48
C LEU A 383 -4.60 -13.48 28.99
N PHE A 384 -5.50 -12.68 28.43
CA PHE A 384 -5.42 -12.17 27.06
C PHE A 384 -4.15 -11.35 26.82
N TYR A 385 -3.83 -10.41 27.72
CA TYR A 385 -2.60 -9.63 27.66
C TYR A 385 -1.34 -10.52 27.75
N LEU A 386 -1.32 -11.48 28.69
CA LEU A 386 -0.22 -12.43 28.85
C LEU A 386 -0.03 -13.32 27.62
N ALA A 387 -1.10 -13.76 26.97
CA ALA A 387 -1.00 -14.51 25.73
C ALA A 387 -0.31 -13.70 24.62
N GLN A 388 -0.64 -12.41 24.49
CA GLN A 388 0.01 -11.52 23.53
C GLN A 388 1.48 -11.21 23.90
N ASN A 389 1.79 -11.08 25.20
CA ASN A 389 3.16 -10.99 25.70
C ASN A 389 4.01 -12.19 25.26
N TYR A 390 3.55 -13.41 25.56
CA TYR A 390 4.29 -14.62 25.21
C TYR A 390 4.36 -14.85 23.70
N ASP A 391 3.34 -14.44 22.92
CA ASP A 391 3.39 -14.44 21.46
C ASP A 391 4.53 -13.53 20.94
N ARG A 392 4.65 -12.32 21.48
CA ARG A 392 5.69 -11.34 21.11
C ARG A 392 7.09 -11.85 21.43
N GLN A 393 7.24 -12.62 22.50
CA GLN A 393 8.49 -13.26 22.90
C GLN A 393 8.78 -14.57 22.15
N GLY A 394 7.85 -15.08 21.34
CA GLY A 394 8.01 -16.33 20.60
C GLY A 394 7.77 -17.60 21.43
N GLN A 395 7.17 -17.49 22.61
CA GLN A 395 6.86 -18.60 23.51
C GLN A 395 5.44 -19.13 23.25
N TYR A 396 5.25 -19.77 22.10
CA TYR A 396 3.92 -20.12 21.60
C TYR A 396 3.16 -21.11 22.49
N ASP A 397 3.85 -22.03 23.16
CA ASP A 397 3.22 -23.00 24.08
C ASP A 397 2.54 -22.30 25.26
N ILE A 398 3.24 -21.35 25.89
CA ILE A 398 2.70 -20.59 27.02
C ILE A 398 1.60 -19.65 26.54
N ALA A 399 1.81 -18.99 25.39
CA ALA A 399 0.80 -18.11 24.79
C ALA A 399 -0.51 -18.85 24.50
N LEU A 400 -0.44 -20.07 23.94
CA LEU A 400 -1.59 -20.91 23.67
C LEU A 400 -2.27 -21.38 24.97
N ALA A 401 -1.50 -21.78 25.98
CA ALA A 401 -2.07 -22.17 27.27
C ALA A 401 -2.85 -21.02 27.93
N LYS A 402 -2.29 -19.80 27.92
CA LYS A 402 -2.94 -18.60 28.49
C LYS A 402 -4.20 -18.20 27.74
N ILE A 403 -4.18 -18.25 26.40
CA ILE A 403 -5.37 -17.89 25.61
C ILE A 403 -6.46 -18.97 25.71
N ASP A 404 -6.08 -20.25 25.82
CA ASP A 404 -7.03 -21.34 26.01
C ASP A 404 -7.72 -21.25 27.38
N GLU A 405 -6.98 -20.92 28.43
CA GLU A 405 -7.56 -20.62 29.75
C GLU A 405 -8.55 -19.44 29.69
N ALA A 406 -8.22 -18.39 28.93
CA ALA A 406 -9.13 -17.26 28.71
C ALA A 406 -10.40 -17.66 27.95
N ILE A 407 -10.29 -18.52 26.93
CA ILE A 407 -11.41 -19.03 26.14
C ILE A 407 -12.30 -19.94 26.99
N GLU A 408 -11.71 -20.81 27.81
CA GLU A 408 -12.46 -21.65 28.74
C GLU A 408 -13.25 -20.80 29.74
N HIS A 409 -12.65 -19.73 30.25
CA HIS A 409 -13.33 -18.77 31.12
C HIS A 409 -14.48 -18.04 30.41
N THR A 410 -14.30 -17.59 29.16
CA THR A 410 -15.34 -16.86 28.41
C THR A 410 -15.26 -17.16 26.91
N PRO A 411 -15.97 -18.19 26.42
CA PRO A 411 -15.81 -18.69 25.06
C PRO A 411 -16.50 -17.85 23.98
N THR A 412 -17.17 -16.76 24.36
CA THR A 412 -17.95 -15.89 23.47
C THR A 412 -17.18 -14.64 23.02
N VAL A 413 -15.94 -14.43 23.49
CA VAL A 413 -15.14 -13.24 23.15
C VAL A 413 -14.31 -13.50 21.89
N ILE A 414 -14.67 -12.81 20.80
CA ILE A 414 -14.09 -12.95 19.45
C ILE A 414 -12.59 -12.64 19.43
N ASP A 415 -12.16 -11.65 20.22
CA ASP A 415 -10.75 -11.25 20.32
C ASP A 415 -9.85 -12.43 20.76
N LEU A 416 -10.35 -13.32 21.62
CA LEU A 416 -9.57 -14.46 22.12
C LEU A 416 -9.20 -15.42 20.97
N TYR A 417 -10.16 -15.75 20.12
CA TYR A 417 -9.95 -16.61 18.94
C TYR A 417 -9.09 -15.90 17.89
N SER A 418 -9.26 -14.59 17.73
CA SER A 418 -8.44 -13.77 16.83
C SER A 418 -6.97 -13.74 17.24
N ILE A 419 -6.68 -13.66 18.54
CA ILE A 419 -5.32 -13.77 19.08
C ILE A 419 -4.80 -15.20 19.01
N LYS A 420 -5.60 -16.21 19.33
CA LYS A 420 -5.20 -17.62 19.16
C LYS A 420 -4.82 -17.94 17.71
N SER A 421 -5.61 -17.47 16.74
CA SER A 421 -5.28 -17.54 15.31
C SER A 421 -3.95 -16.84 14.99
N ARG A 422 -3.68 -15.67 15.59
CA ARG A 422 -2.42 -14.93 15.41
C ARG A 422 -1.21 -15.69 15.95
N ILE A 423 -1.33 -16.29 17.12
CA ILE A 423 -0.28 -17.10 17.76
C ILE A 423 0.06 -18.29 16.86
N LEU A 424 -0.93 -19.05 16.40
CA LEU A 424 -0.71 -20.19 15.48
C LEU A 424 -0.04 -19.76 14.18
N LYS A 425 -0.44 -18.60 13.63
CA LYS A 425 0.20 -18.02 12.44
C LYS A 425 1.68 -17.70 12.69
N HIS A 426 2.04 -17.16 13.86
CA HIS A 426 3.45 -16.93 14.21
C HIS A 426 4.22 -18.24 14.44
N GLY A 427 3.58 -19.23 15.09
CA GLY A 427 4.11 -20.58 15.27
C GLY A 427 4.29 -21.37 13.95
N GLY A 428 3.69 -20.91 12.86
CA GLY A 428 3.85 -21.49 11.52
C GLY A 428 2.73 -22.43 11.09
N ASP A 429 1.63 -22.52 11.84
CA ASP A 429 0.44 -23.27 11.45
C ASP A 429 -0.60 -22.35 10.79
N LEU A 430 -0.38 -22.07 9.50
CA LEU A 430 -1.25 -21.16 8.74
C LEU A 430 -2.65 -21.75 8.52
N ALA A 431 -2.77 -23.08 8.39
CA ALA A 431 -4.05 -23.74 8.15
C ALA A 431 -4.93 -23.71 9.40
N ALA A 432 -4.37 -24.02 10.57
CA ALA A 432 -5.09 -23.92 11.84
C ALA A 432 -5.43 -22.46 12.19
N ALA A 433 -4.51 -21.52 11.88
CA ALA A 433 -4.78 -20.10 12.03
C ALA A 433 -5.97 -19.63 11.18
N ALA A 434 -6.09 -20.10 9.92
CA ALA A 434 -7.21 -19.77 9.05
C ALA A 434 -8.53 -20.36 9.57
N ALA A 435 -8.52 -21.61 10.06
CA ALA A 435 -9.71 -22.24 10.64
C ALA A 435 -10.22 -21.50 11.88
N LEU A 436 -9.33 -21.14 12.81
CA LEU A 436 -9.71 -20.34 13.99
C LEU A 436 -10.19 -18.94 13.65
N ALA A 437 -9.62 -18.31 12.61
CA ALA A 437 -10.11 -17.00 12.17
C ALA A 437 -11.52 -17.10 11.56
N ASP A 438 -11.84 -18.22 10.90
CA ASP A 438 -13.19 -18.47 10.41
C ASP A 438 -14.18 -18.75 11.54
N GLU A 439 -13.75 -19.46 12.59
CA GLU A 439 -14.55 -19.65 13.81
C GLU A 439 -14.85 -18.30 14.48
N ALA A 440 -13.83 -17.45 14.66
CA ALA A 440 -13.99 -16.09 15.17
C ALA A 440 -14.96 -15.26 14.32
N ARG A 441 -14.85 -15.35 12.98
CA ARG A 441 -15.77 -14.69 12.05
C ARG A 441 -17.21 -15.23 12.18
N CYS A 442 -17.40 -16.52 12.43
CA CYS A 442 -18.73 -17.10 12.58
C CYS A 442 -19.45 -16.63 13.86
N MET A 443 -18.70 -16.15 14.85
CA MET A 443 -19.27 -15.57 16.08
C MET A 443 -19.90 -14.19 15.84
N ASP A 444 -19.42 -13.45 14.84
CA ASP A 444 -20.03 -12.18 14.41
C ASP A 444 -19.97 -12.04 12.88
N LEU A 445 -21.07 -12.47 12.23
CA LEU A 445 -21.23 -12.40 10.78
C LEU A 445 -21.43 -10.97 10.25
N ALA A 446 -21.68 -10.00 11.13
CA ALA A 446 -21.88 -8.59 10.75
C ALA A 446 -20.56 -7.81 10.73
N ASP A 447 -19.52 -8.27 11.43
CA ASP A 447 -18.24 -7.57 11.46
C ASP A 447 -17.36 -7.85 10.22
N ARG A 448 -17.15 -6.80 9.42
CA ARG A 448 -16.28 -6.84 8.26
C ARG A 448 -14.79 -6.96 8.63
N CYS A 449 -14.38 -6.49 9.82
CA CYS A 449 -13.00 -6.59 10.29
C CYS A 449 -12.62 -8.06 10.52
N ALA A 450 -13.41 -8.79 11.32
CA ALA A 450 -13.25 -10.23 11.52
C ALA A 450 -13.30 -11.01 10.20
N ASN A 451 -14.23 -10.67 9.30
CA ASN A 451 -14.28 -11.27 7.95
C ASN A 451 -12.98 -11.03 7.17
N SER A 452 -12.46 -9.79 7.17
CA SER A 452 -11.25 -9.43 6.43
C SER A 452 -10.00 -10.11 6.99
N ASP A 453 -9.88 -10.25 8.32
CA ASP A 453 -8.76 -11.01 8.92
C ASP A 453 -8.86 -12.49 8.56
N CYS A 454 -10.05 -13.09 8.61
CA CYS A 454 -10.29 -14.46 8.15
C CYS A 454 -9.86 -14.67 6.68
N VAL A 455 -10.31 -13.81 5.76
CA VAL A 455 -9.90 -13.82 4.35
C VAL A 455 -8.38 -13.73 4.23
N LYS A 456 -7.75 -12.83 4.98
CA LYS A 456 -6.29 -12.67 4.99
C LYS A 456 -5.57 -13.93 5.48
N ARG A 457 -6.05 -14.61 6.52
CA ARG A 457 -5.48 -15.88 7.00
C ARG A 457 -5.65 -17.00 5.98
N MET A 458 -6.81 -17.11 5.34
CA MET A 458 -7.04 -18.05 4.24
C MET A 458 -6.06 -17.84 3.08
N LEU A 459 -5.81 -16.58 2.67
CA LEU A 459 -4.83 -16.27 1.63
C LEU A 459 -3.38 -16.58 2.06
N GLN A 460 -3.04 -16.38 3.34
CA GLN A 460 -1.74 -16.77 3.88
C GLN A 460 -1.56 -18.30 3.88
N ALA A 461 -2.64 -19.04 4.13
CA ALA A 461 -2.69 -20.50 4.07
C ALA A 461 -2.88 -21.06 2.65
N ASP A 462 -2.80 -20.22 1.62
CA ASP A 462 -2.97 -20.56 0.20
C ASP A 462 -4.37 -21.14 -0.16
N GLN A 463 -5.38 -20.83 0.64
CA GLN A 463 -6.78 -21.23 0.45
C GLN A 463 -7.57 -20.17 -0.33
N VAL A 464 -7.11 -19.81 -1.53
CA VAL A 464 -7.64 -18.66 -2.28
C VAL A 464 -9.12 -18.78 -2.62
N SER A 465 -9.59 -19.97 -2.98
CA SER A 465 -11.01 -20.21 -3.32
C SER A 465 -11.95 -20.00 -2.13
N MET A 466 -11.52 -20.33 -0.92
CA MET A 466 -12.28 -20.08 0.31
C MET A 466 -12.23 -18.59 0.66
N ALA A 467 -11.06 -17.98 0.55
CA ALA A 467 -10.89 -16.54 0.77
C ALA A 467 -11.81 -15.72 -0.15
N GLU A 468 -11.92 -16.08 -1.43
CA GLU A 468 -12.82 -15.43 -2.39
C GLU A 468 -14.29 -15.54 -1.97
N LYS A 469 -14.76 -16.73 -1.59
CA LYS A 469 -16.13 -16.95 -1.12
C LYS A 469 -16.44 -16.13 0.13
N THR A 470 -15.51 -16.11 1.09
CA THR A 470 -15.67 -15.39 2.35
C THR A 470 -15.66 -13.87 2.14
N ALA A 471 -14.81 -13.36 1.24
CA ALA A 471 -14.72 -11.93 0.96
C ALA A 471 -15.99 -11.40 0.28
N VAL A 472 -16.62 -12.21 -0.58
CA VAL A 472 -17.84 -11.84 -1.32
C VAL A 472 -19.04 -11.60 -0.39
N LEU A 473 -19.05 -12.14 0.83
CA LEU A 473 -20.12 -11.93 1.82
C LEU A 473 -20.37 -10.45 2.16
N PHE A 474 -19.36 -9.59 1.99
CA PHE A 474 -19.46 -8.14 2.22
C PHE A 474 -19.44 -7.31 0.92
N THR A 475 -19.66 -7.95 -0.22
CA THR A 475 -19.72 -7.29 -1.53
C THR A 475 -21.17 -7.14 -1.99
N LYS A 476 -21.42 -6.16 -2.86
CA LYS A 476 -22.77 -5.87 -3.35
C LYS A 476 -23.30 -7.00 -4.25
N ASP A 477 -24.53 -7.45 -4.01
CA ASP A 477 -25.20 -8.50 -4.79
C ASP A 477 -25.26 -8.17 -6.29
N GLY A 478 -24.90 -9.16 -7.12
CA GLY A 478 -24.95 -9.10 -8.59
C GLY A 478 -23.66 -8.68 -9.31
N GLU A 479 -22.66 -8.11 -8.62
CA GLU A 479 -21.37 -7.68 -9.20
C GLU A 479 -20.16 -8.28 -8.45
N GLN A 480 -20.34 -9.47 -7.87
CA GLN A 480 -19.44 -10.08 -6.90
C GLN A 480 -18.02 -10.34 -7.42
N HIS A 481 -17.84 -10.64 -8.70
CA HIS A 481 -16.53 -11.04 -9.24
C HIS A 481 -15.52 -9.89 -9.38
N ASN A 482 -15.98 -8.64 -9.55
CA ASN A 482 -15.10 -7.46 -9.71
C ASN A 482 -15.28 -6.40 -8.61
N ASN A 483 -16.22 -6.57 -7.68
CA ASN A 483 -16.53 -5.55 -6.68
C ASN A 483 -15.31 -5.12 -5.84
N LEU A 484 -14.46 -6.06 -5.42
CA LEU A 484 -13.25 -5.75 -4.65
C LEU A 484 -12.23 -4.93 -5.45
N HIS A 485 -12.11 -5.19 -6.75
CA HIS A 485 -11.26 -4.40 -7.65
C HIS A 485 -11.85 -3.00 -7.84
N ASP A 486 -13.16 -2.90 -8.12
CA ASP A 486 -13.85 -1.62 -8.29
C ASP A 486 -13.78 -0.74 -7.03
N MET A 487 -13.71 -1.35 -5.84
CA MET A 487 -13.50 -0.67 -4.56
C MET A 487 -12.02 -0.43 -4.21
N GLN A 488 -11.09 -0.69 -5.14
CA GLN A 488 -9.64 -0.49 -4.97
C GLN A 488 -9.08 -1.24 -3.73
N CYS A 489 -9.54 -2.47 -3.49
CA CYS A 489 -9.16 -3.28 -2.33
C CYS A 489 -7.75 -3.89 -2.47
N MET A 490 -6.72 -3.04 -2.45
CA MET A 490 -5.33 -3.41 -2.75
C MET A 490 -4.74 -4.42 -1.77
N TRP A 491 -5.12 -4.39 -0.48
CA TRP A 491 -4.58 -5.35 0.50
C TRP A 491 -4.95 -6.80 0.13
N TYR A 492 -6.17 -6.99 -0.40
CA TYR A 492 -6.67 -8.28 -0.84
C TYR A 492 -5.97 -8.72 -2.13
N GLU A 493 -5.86 -7.81 -3.10
CA GLU A 493 -5.16 -8.08 -4.37
C GLU A 493 -3.71 -8.46 -4.13
N LEU A 494 -2.99 -7.74 -3.25
CA LEU A 494 -1.61 -8.06 -2.87
C LEU A 494 -1.51 -9.43 -2.19
N ALA A 495 -2.37 -9.71 -1.19
CA ALA A 495 -2.33 -10.99 -0.48
C ALA A 495 -2.69 -12.17 -1.40
N SER A 496 -3.63 -11.98 -2.31
CA SER A 496 -4.01 -12.96 -3.34
C SER A 496 -2.89 -13.17 -4.36
N GLY A 497 -2.24 -12.09 -4.82
CA GLY A 497 -1.09 -12.14 -5.71
C GLY A 497 0.10 -12.91 -5.11
N GLU A 498 0.42 -12.65 -3.84
CA GLU A 498 1.45 -13.41 -3.12
C GLU A 498 1.10 -14.89 -2.94
N SER A 499 -0.18 -15.20 -2.70
CA SER A 499 -0.64 -16.59 -2.59
C SER A 499 -0.52 -17.34 -3.91
N TYR A 500 -0.99 -16.74 -5.01
CA TYR A 500 -0.83 -17.32 -6.35
C TYR A 500 0.64 -17.48 -6.74
N PHE A 501 1.49 -16.50 -6.38
CA PHE A 501 2.93 -16.59 -6.61
C PHE A 501 3.57 -17.76 -5.86
N ARG A 502 3.23 -17.99 -4.59
CA ARG A 502 3.72 -19.16 -3.81
C ARG A 502 3.27 -20.49 -4.40
N GLN A 503 2.09 -20.53 -5.00
CA GLN A 503 1.54 -21.71 -5.68
C GLN A 503 2.10 -21.92 -7.10
N GLY A 504 2.89 -20.98 -7.63
CA GLY A 504 3.44 -21.03 -8.99
C GLY A 504 2.45 -20.60 -10.08
N GLU A 505 1.29 -20.07 -9.73
CA GLU A 505 0.28 -19.58 -10.69
C GLU A 505 0.61 -18.16 -11.17
N LEU A 506 1.68 -18.02 -11.96
CA LEU A 506 2.26 -16.74 -12.36
C LEU A 506 1.28 -15.79 -13.06
N GLY A 507 0.41 -16.29 -13.95
CA GLY A 507 -0.53 -15.45 -14.70
C GLY A 507 -1.54 -14.74 -13.78
N ARG A 508 -2.09 -15.47 -12.81
CA ARG A 508 -3.02 -14.91 -11.81
C ARG A 508 -2.31 -14.00 -10.83
N ALA A 509 -1.11 -14.37 -10.40
CA ALA A 509 -0.29 -13.52 -9.53
C ALA A 509 0.01 -12.17 -10.19
N LEU A 510 0.50 -12.20 -11.43
CA LEU A 510 0.80 -11.00 -12.21
C LEU A 510 -0.44 -10.14 -12.40
N LYS A 511 -1.58 -10.75 -12.76
CA LYS A 511 -2.85 -10.02 -12.87
C LYS A 511 -3.25 -9.27 -11.61
N LYS A 512 -3.08 -9.89 -10.42
CA LYS A 512 -3.37 -9.23 -9.14
C LYS A 512 -2.41 -8.08 -8.85
N PHE A 513 -1.12 -8.23 -9.13
CA PHE A 513 -0.15 -7.14 -8.96
C PHE A 513 -0.40 -5.98 -9.95
N LEU A 514 -0.74 -6.28 -11.21
CA LEU A 514 -1.08 -5.26 -12.21
C LEU A 514 -2.41 -4.56 -11.92
N ALA A 515 -3.36 -5.23 -11.27
CA ALA A 515 -4.60 -4.61 -10.80
C ALA A 515 -4.31 -3.47 -9.81
N VAL A 516 -3.34 -3.66 -8.91
CA VAL A 516 -2.90 -2.59 -8.00
C VAL A 516 -2.27 -1.44 -8.77
N GLU A 517 -1.41 -1.71 -9.76
CA GLU A 517 -0.83 -0.62 -10.57
C GLU A 517 -1.90 0.20 -11.30
N LYS A 518 -2.93 -0.46 -11.83
CA LYS A 518 -4.06 0.22 -12.45
C LYS A 518 -4.76 1.18 -11.47
N HIS A 519 -4.96 0.78 -10.21
CA HIS A 519 -5.52 1.68 -9.19
C HIS A 519 -4.66 2.92 -8.97
N TYR A 520 -3.33 2.78 -9.00
CA TYR A 520 -2.41 3.92 -8.88
C TYR A 520 -2.50 4.85 -10.09
N ALA A 521 -2.66 4.30 -11.30
CA ALA A 521 -2.92 5.09 -12.50
C ALA A 521 -4.26 5.85 -12.40
N ASP A 522 -5.31 5.21 -11.89
CA ASP A 522 -6.62 5.84 -11.67
C ASP A 522 -6.56 6.92 -10.58
N ILE A 523 -5.88 6.69 -9.45
CA ILE A 523 -5.68 7.71 -8.40
C ILE A 523 -4.87 8.91 -8.92
N THR A 524 -3.90 8.67 -9.81
CA THR A 524 -3.15 9.74 -10.47
C THR A 524 -4.05 10.56 -11.38
N GLU A 525 -5.00 9.92 -12.04
CA GLU A 525 -5.99 10.55 -12.91
C GLU A 525 -7.03 11.37 -12.13
N ASP A 526 -7.47 10.88 -10.97
CA ASP A 526 -8.49 11.52 -10.13
C ASP A 526 -8.12 12.96 -9.73
N GLN A 527 -6.83 13.30 -9.72
CA GLN A 527 -6.37 14.66 -9.40
C GLN A 527 -6.76 15.71 -10.47
N PHE A 528 -7.08 15.28 -11.70
CA PHE A 528 -7.24 16.18 -12.85
C PHE A 528 -8.31 17.26 -12.63
N ASP A 529 -9.48 16.85 -12.14
CA ASP A 529 -10.61 17.76 -11.88
C ASP A 529 -10.31 18.73 -10.72
N PHE A 530 -9.41 18.36 -9.80
CA PHE A 530 -9.03 19.18 -8.65
C PHE A 530 -8.18 20.38 -9.03
N HIS A 531 -7.47 20.36 -10.17
CA HIS A 531 -6.73 21.51 -10.69
C HIS A 531 -7.64 22.73 -10.89
N SER A 532 -8.87 22.53 -11.36
CA SER A 532 -9.84 23.63 -11.49
C SER A 532 -10.67 23.81 -10.22
N TYR A 533 -11.04 22.73 -9.54
CA TYR A 533 -11.90 22.79 -8.36
C TYR A 533 -11.27 23.56 -7.22
N CYS A 534 -10.01 23.26 -6.87
CA CYS A 534 -9.34 23.88 -5.73
C CYS A 534 -9.02 25.35 -5.97
N LEU A 535 -8.74 25.77 -7.20
CA LEU A 535 -8.59 27.19 -7.54
C LEU A 535 -9.91 27.96 -7.41
N ARG A 536 -11.04 27.31 -7.71
CA ARG A 536 -12.37 27.90 -7.57
C ARG A 536 -12.79 28.04 -6.12
N LYS A 537 -12.49 27.03 -5.29
CA LYS A 537 -12.82 26.95 -3.85
C LYS A 537 -11.75 27.52 -2.92
N MET A 538 -10.60 27.93 -3.46
CA MET A 538 -9.45 28.49 -2.73
C MET A 538 -8.95 27.59 -1.58
N THR A 539 -9.12 26.27 -1.68
CA THR A 539 -8.52 25.29 -0.76
C THR A 539 -7.07 25.02 -1.16
N LEU A 540 -6.25 26.07 -1.11
CA LEU A 540 -4.93 26.11 -1.77
C LEU A 540 -3.88 25.27 -1.06
N ARG A 541 -3.83 25.31 0.28
CA ARG A 541 -2.90 24.47 1.07
C ARG A 541 -3.15 22.99 0.78
N ALA A 542 -4.41 22.55 0.92
CA ALA A 542 -4.82 21.19 0.60
C ALA A 542 -4.55 20.79 -0.87
N TYR A 543 -4.68 21.73 -1.82
CA TYR A 543 -4.33 21.47 -3.21
C TYR A 543 -2.84 21.21 -3.41
N ILE A 544 -1.98 22.04 -2.82
CA ILE A 544 -0.53 21.84 -2.86
C ILE A 544 -0.15 20.52 -2.18
N ASP A 545 -0.77 20.20 -1.03
CA ASP A 545 -0.52 18.94 -0.32
C ASP A 545 -0.97 17.72 -1.15
N MET A 546 -2.12 17.81 -1.82
CA MET A 546 -2.58 16.79 -2.76
C MET A 546 -1.57 16.59 -3.91
N LEU A 547 -1.04 17.67 -4.49
CA LEU A 547 -0.02 17.57 -5.55
C LEU A 547 1.29 16.97 -5.03
N LYS A 548 1.76 17.38 -3.84
CA LYS A 548 2.94 16.81 -3.16
C LYS A 548 2.74 15.31 -2.87
N PHE A 549 1.54 14.92 -2.47
CA PHE A 549 1.16 13.51 -2.30
C PHE A 549 1.18 12.75 -3.63
N GLN A 550 0.58 13.29 -4.69
CA GLN A 550 0.54 12.69 -6.03
C GLN A 550 1.94 12.47 -6.61
N ASP A 551 2.85 13.44 -6.43
CA ASP A 551 4.24 13.34 -6.90
C ASP A 551 5.03 12.22 -6.19
N ARG A 552 4.57 11.81 -4.99
CA ARG A 552 5.15 10.73 -4.18
C ARG A 552 4.30 9.47 -4.15
N LEU A 553 3.18 9.41 -4.87
CA LEU A 553 2.18 8.34 -4.75
C LEU A 553 2.82 6.94 -4.87
N HIS A 554 3.71 6.76 -5.85
CA HIS A 554 4.40 5.49 -6.11
C HIS A 554 5.42 5.06 -5.04
N SER A 555 5.72 5.88 -4.02
CA SER A 555 6.55 5.46 -2.88
C SER A 555 5.75 4.64 -1.85
N HIS A 556 4.42 4.65 -1.96
CA HIS A 556 3.54 4.01 -0.99
C HIS A 556 3.79 2.48 -0.93
N PRO A 557 3.78 1.86 0.28
CA PRO A 557 4.10 0.44 0.45
C PRO A 557 3.31 -0.54 -0.43
N TYR A 558 2.06 -0.23 -0.77
CA TYR A 558 1.24 -1.10 -1.63
C TYR A 558 1.74 -1.13 -3.08
N PHE A 559 2.06 0.02 -3.66
CA PHE A 559 2.69 0.07 -4.98
C PHE A 559 4.04 -0.65 -4.97
N ARG A 560 4.88 -0.39 -3.96
CA ARG A 560 6.18 -1.05 -3.84
C ARG A 560 6.06 -2.57 -3.87
N LYS A 561 5.13 -3.13 -3.08
CA LYS A 561 4.85 -4.58 -3.04
C LYS A 561 4.31 -5.10 -4.38
N ALA A 562 3.39 -4.38 -5.02
CA ALA A 562 2.84 -4.77 -6.31
C ALA A 562 3.91 -4.78 -7.41
N ALA A 563 4.70 -3.71 -7.52
CA ALA A 563 5.77 -3.59 -8.49
C ALA A 563 6.88 -4.64 -8.25
N ALA A 564 7.29 -4.86 -6.99
CA ALA A 564 8.23 -5.93 -6.64
C ALA A 564 7.67 -7.33 -6.97
N GLY A 565 6.39 -7.57 -6.66
CA GLY A 565 5.67 -8.80 -7.03
C GLY A 565 5.66 -9.04 -8.54
N ALA A 566 5.32 -8.01 -9.33
CA ALA A 566 5.33 -8.08 -10.79
C ALA A 566 6.73 -8.35 -11.35
N VAL A 567 7.77 -7.66 -10.84
CA VAL A 567 9.17 -7.90 -11.24
C VAL A 567 9.58 -9.34 -10.92
N ARG A 568 9.24 -9.87 -9.74
CA ARG A 568 9.52 -11.28 -9.39
C ARG A 568 8.81 -12.25 -10.32
N CYS A 569 7.55 -12.00 -10.70
CA CYS A 569 6.84 -12.81 -11.70
C CYS A 569 7.57 -12.80 -13.04
N TYR A 570 7.99 -11.63 -13.55
CA TYR A 570 8.69 -11.53 -14.83
C TYR A 570 10.08 -12.16 -14.81
N VAL A 571 10.82 -12.04 -13.71
CA VAL A 571 12.11 -12.71 -13.53
C VAL A 571 11.91 -14.23 -13.53
N MET A 572 10.90 -14.74 -12.83
CA MET A 572 10.59 -16.17 -12.80
C MET A 572 10.12 -16.67 -14.17
N LEU A 573 9.34 -15.86 -14.91
CA LEU A 573 8.92 -16.16 -16.28
C LEU A 573 10.11 -16.23 -17.25
N TYR A 574 11.12 -15.39 -17.05
CA TYR A 574 12.36 -15.43 -17.84
C TYR A 574 13.23 -16.64 -17.51
N ASP A 575 13.42 -16.94 -16.21
CA ASP A 575 14.24 -18.05 -15.75
C ASP A 575 13.61 -19.42 -16.04
N SER A 576 12.28 -19.47 -16.13
CA SER A 576 11.50 -20.69 -16.36
C SER A 576 10.32 -20.40 -17.29
N PRO A 577 10.57 -20.23 -18.61
CA PRO A 577 9.52 -19.95 -19.56
C PRO A 577 8.53 -21.13 -19.61
N PRO A 578 7.22 -20.88 -19.82
CA PRO A 578 6.26 -21.95 -20.01
C PRO A 578 6.72 -22.82 -21.18
N LYS A 579 6.71 -24.15 -20.97
CA LYS A 579 7.10 -25.13 -22.00
C LYS A 579 6.33 -24.85 -23.29
N SER A 580 7.01 -24.86 -24.42
CA SER A 580 6.35 -24.66 -25.70
C SER A 580 5.40 -25.83 -25.99
N ALA A 581 4.31 -25.58 -26.73
CA ALA A 581 3.37 -26.64 -27.13
C ALA A 581 4.05 -27.80 -27.90
N VAL A 582 5.21 -27.53 -28.53
CA VAL A 582 6.01 -28.52 -29.27
C VAL A 582 6.80 -29.41 -28.32
N GLU A 583 7.37 -28.87 -27.24
CA GLU A 583 8.09 -29.63 -26.22
C GLU A 583 7.15 -30.48 -25.35
N GLU A 584 5.93 -30.00 -25.09
CA GLU A 584 4.90 -30.80 -24.42
C GLU A 584 4.42 -31.98 -25.30
N ASP A 585 4.30 -31.80 -26.61
CA ASP A 585 3.95 -32.88 -27.54
C ASP A 585 5.10 -33.90 -27.71
N ASP A 586 6.37 -33.46 -27.68
CA ASP A 586 7.55 -34.34 -27.75
C ASP A 586 7.77 -35.17 -26.46
N GLU A 587 7.47 -34.64 -25.28
CA GLU A 587 7.46 -35.44 -24.04
C GLU A 587 6.24 -36.37 -23.97
N MET A 588 5.07 -35.90 -24.41
CA MET A 588 3.89 -36.76 -24.59
C MET A 588 4.10 -37.84 -25.64
N ALA A 589 5.01 -37.65 -26.61
CA ALA A 589 5.43 -38.67 -27.57
C ALA A 589 6.22 -39.81 -26.89
N LYS A 590 6.97 -39.52 -25.81
CA LYS A 590 7.86 -40.46 -25.09
C LYS A 590 7.17 -41.35 -24.04
N LEU A 591 5.91 -41.08 -23.67
CA LEU A 591 5.18 -41.85 -22.65
C LEU A 591 4.47 -43.11 -23.21
N PRO A 592 4.20 -44.16 -22.42
CA PRO A 592 3.40 -45.32 -22.85
C PRO A 592 1.95 -44.95 -23.23
N ALA A 593 1.37 -45.62 -24.23
CA ALA A 593 0.05 -45.29 -24.78
C ALA A 593 -1.10 -45.27 -23.74
N SER A 594 -1.00 -46.09 -22.68
CA SER A 594 -1.97 -46.12 -21.57
C SER A 594 -1.93 -44.86 -20.70
N GLN A 595 -0.75 -44.29 -20.47
CA GLN A 595 -0.56 -43.04 -19.74
C GLN A 595 -0.95 -41.83 -20.60
N LYS A 596 -0.64 -41.83 -21.90
CA LYS A 596 -1.10 -40.78 -22.84
C LYS A 596 -2.62 -40.66 -22.85
N LYS A 597 -3.34 -41.80 -22.87
CA LYS A 597 -4.81 -41.83 -22.86
C LYS A 597 -5.38 -41.31 -21.54
N LYS A 598 -4.77 -41.66 -20.39
CA LYS A 598 -5.15 -41.13 -19.07
C LYS A 598 -4.89 -39.62 -18.95
N ILE A 599 -3.75 -39.13 -19.41
CA ILE A 599 -3.39 -37.71 -19.36
C ILE A 599 -4.30 -36.89 -20.30
N ARG A 600 -4.50 -37.32 -21.55
CA ARG A 600 -5.45 -36.67 -22.48
C ARG A 600 -6.89 -36.71 -21.98
N GLN A 601 -7.31 -37.77 -21.30
CA GLN A 601 -8.63 -37.85 -20.69
C GLN A 601 -8.76 -36.94 -19.46
N LYS A 602 -7.69 -36.78 -18.67
CA LYS A 602 -7.63 -35.86 -17.51
C LYS A 602 -7.58 -34.40 -17.97
N GLN A 603 -6.80 -34.08 -19.00
CA GLN A 603 -6.79 -32.77 -19.66
C GLN A 603 -8.14 -32.46 -20.33
N ARG A 604 -8.76 -33.39 -21.07
CA ARG A 604 -10.12 -33.18 -21.61
C ARG A 604 -11.16 -33.00 -20.51
N LYS A 605 -11.04 -33.69 -19.37
CA LYS A 605 -11.91 -33.46 -18.20
C LYS A 605 -11.64 -32.13 -17.51
N ALA A 606 -10.38 -31.66 -17.46
CA ALA A 606 -10.02 -30.35 -16.92
C ALA A 606 -10.46 -29.20 -17.85
N VAL A 607 -10.30 -29.36 -19.17
CA VAL A 607 -10.80 -28.44 -20.19
C VAL A 607 -12.34 -28.43 -20.24
N ALA A 608 -12.98 -29.58 -20.05
CA ALA A 608 -14.44 -29.65 -19.94
C ALA A 608 -14.96 -29.08 -18.62
N ARG A 609 -14.22 -29.23 -17.50
CA ARG A 609 -14.53 -28.56 -16.23
C ARG A 609 -14.36 -27.06 -16.32
N THR A 610 -13.28 -26.58 -16.93
CA THR A 610 -13.04 -25.14 -17.14
C THR A 610 -14.04 -24.52 -18.12
N LYS A 611 -14.44 -25.23 -19.18
CA LYS A 611 -15.56 -24.81 -20.04
C LYS A 611 -16.88 -24.79 -19.27
N LYS A 612 -17.19 -25.81 -18.48
CA LYS A 612 -18.40 -25.83 -17.64
C LYS A 612 -18.38 -24.76 -16.55
N GLU A 613 -17.24 -24.49 -15.92
CA GLU A 613 -17.12 -23.42 -14.92
C GLU A 613 -17.22 -22.02 -15.55
N ALA A 614 -16.73 -21.86 -16.79
CA ALA A 614 -16.94 -20.64 -17.57
C ALA A 614 -18.39 -20.50 -18.08
N GLU A 615 -19.04 -21.60 -18.44
CA GLU A 615 -20.46 -21.65 -18.86
C GLU A 615 -21.41 -21.43 -17.69
N VAL A 616 -21.15 -22.03 -16.52
CA VAL A 616 -21.92 -21.77 -15.28
C VAL A 616 -21.76 -20.32 -14.82
N LYS A 617 -20.56 -19.74 -14.94
CA LYS A 617 -20.33 -18.29 -14.73
C LYS A 617 -21.08 -17.42 -15.75
N ASN A 618 -21.26 -17.87 -16.99
CA ASN A 618 -22.06 -17.18 -17.99
C ASN A 618 -23.58 -17.34 -17.73
N GLU A 619 -24.04 -18.51 -17.29
CA GLU A 619 -25.46 -18.77 -17.00
C GLU A 619 -25.93 -18.05 -15.72
N GLU A 620 -25.15 -18.01 -14.65
CA GLU A 620 -25.48 -17.26 -13.42
C GLU A 620 -25.60 -15.75 -13.66
N SER A 621 -24.83 -15.22 -14.62
CA SER A 621 -24.95 -13.81 -15.04
C SER A 621 -26.22 -13.50 -15.87
N SER A 622 -26.91 -14.53 -16.37
CA SER A 622 -28.06 -14.39 -17.27
C SER A 622 -29.43 -14.58 -16.61
N VAL A 623 -29.50 -15.17 -15.40
CA VAL A 623 -30.78 -15.58 -14.79
C VAL A 623 -31.45 -14.49 -13.93
N ASN A 624 -30.75 -13.42 -13.52
CA ASN A 624 -31.36 -12.33 -12.72
C ASN A 624 -31.73 -11.10 -13.57
N VAL A 625 -32.71 -11.25 -14.46
CA VAL A 625 -33.40 -10.13 -15.12
C VAL A 625 -34.71 -9.85 -14.39
N SER A 626 -34.70 -8.92 -13.44
CA SER A 626 -35.91 -8.27 -12.92
C SER A 626 -35.79 -6.74 -12.99
N LYS A 627 -36.95 -6.12 -13.20
CA LYS A 627 -37.18 -4.78 -13.76
C LYS A 627 -36.54 -3.64 -12.95
N SER A 628 -35.63 -2.89 -13.57
CA SER A 628 -35.62 -1.41 -13.71
C SER A 628 -34.21 -0.83 -13.82
N GLY A 629 -34.01 0.06 -14.80
CA GLY A 629 -32.77 0.84 -14.99
C GLY A 629 -31.80 0.23 -16.02
N LYS A 630 -31.57 0.95 -17.12
CA LYS A 630 -30.50 0.63 -18.09
C LYS A 630 -29.15 0.59 -17.37
N ARG A 631 -28.60 -0.60 -17.12
CA ARG A 631 -27.21 -0.76 -16.70
C ARG A 631 -26.31 -0.85 -17.93
N VAL A 632 -25.20 -0.11 -17.88
CA VAL A 632 -24.04 -0.28 -18.76
C VAL A 632 -23.52 -1.69 -18.53
N VAL A 633 -23.58 -2.56 -19.55
CA VAL A 633 -22.95 -3.87 -19.50
C VAL A 633 -21.44 -3.62 -19.51
N LYS A 634 -20.79 -3.74 -18.34
CA LYS A 634 -19.33 -3.63 -18.24
C LYS A 634 -18.68 -4.76 -19.07
N PRO A 635 -17.52 -4.53 -19.71
CA PRO A 635 -16.86 -5.55 -20.52
C PRO A 635 -16.52 -6.79 -19.67
N VAL A 636 -16.89 -7.97 -20.15
CA VAL A 636 -16.45 -9.25 -19.56
C VAL A 636 -14.93 -9.35 -19.71
N ASP A 637 -14.26 -9.76 -18.64
CA ASP A 637 -12.80 -9.90 -18.63
C ASP A 637 -12.35 -10.96 -19.64
N SER A 638 -11.58 -10.52 -20.63
CA SER A 638 -11.11 -11.37 -21.74
C SER A 638 -9.86 -12.19 -21.42
N ASP A 639 -9.27 -12.04 -20.22
CA ASP A 639 -8.15 -12.86 -19.73
C ASP A 639 -8.26 -13.15 -18.22
N PRO A 640 -9.22 -14.01 -17.79
CA PRO A 640 -9.45 -14.31 -16.38
C PRO A 640 -8.23 -14.85 -15.64
N TYR A 641 -7.42 -15.68 -16.32
CA TYR A 641 -6.29 -16.40 -15.73
C TYR A 641 -4.92 -15.76 -15.99
N GLY A 642 -4.85 -14.68 -16.77
CA GLY A 642 -3.60 -14.01 -17.09
C GLY A 642 -2.75 -14.76 -18.12
N GLU A 643 -3.37 -15.57 -18.99
CA GLU A 643 -2.64 -16.35 -20.00
C GLU A 643 -1.99 -15.44 -21.04
N LYS A 644 -2.63 -14.31 -21.40
CA LYS A 644 -2.04 -13.34 -22.33
C LYS A 644 -0.87 -12.61 -21.68
N LEU A 645 -0.94 -12.37 -20.37
CA LEU A 645 0.14 -11.75 -19.60
C LEU A 645 1.41 -12.62 -19.52
N LEU A 646 1.29 -13.92 -19.73
CA LEU A 646 2.43 -14.84 -19.80
C LEU A 646 3.07 -14.92 -21.19
N GLN A 647 2.39 -14.46 -22.23
CA GLN A 647 2.85 -14.48 -23.63
C GLN A 647 3.64 -13.23 -24.02
N VAL A 648 4.26 -12.55 -23.05
CA VAL A 648 5.08 -11.37 -23.28
C VAL A 648 6.41 -11.75 -23.95
N GLU A 649 6.76 -11.05 -25.04
CA GLU A 649 7.97 -11.32 -25.81
C GLU A 649 9.27 -11.09 -25.01
N ASP A 650 9.36 -10.00 -24.25
CA ASP A 650 10.52 -9.68 -23.38
C ASP A 650 10.04 -9.36 -21.95
N PRO A 651 9.94 -10.39 -21.07
CA PRO A 651 9.57 -10.20 -19.67
C PRO A 651 10.49 -9.24 -18.91
N LEU A 652 11.79 -9.22 -19.24
CA LEU A 652 12.76 -8.36 -18.56
C LEU A 652 12.61 -6.89 -18.96
N LEU A 653 12.13 -6.60 -20.16
CA LEU A 653 11.77 -5.25 -20.58
C LEU A 653 10.57 -4.72 -19.78
N GLU A 654 9.53 -5.55 -19.59
CA GLU A 654 8.38 -5.20 -18.75
C GLU A 654 8.81 -4.98 -17.29
N ALA A 655 9.61 -5.88 -16.73
CA ALA A 655 10.19 -5.72 -15.39
C ALA A 655 10.97 -4.39 -15.26
N THR A 656 11.69 -3.98 -16.30
CA THR A 656 12.46 -2.72 -16.30
C THR A 656 11.57 -1.49 -16.16
N LYS A 657 10.32 -1.51 -16.65
CA LYS A 657 9.38 -0.38 -16.49
C LYS A 657 9.06 -0.15 -15.01
N TYR A 658 8.74 -1.22 -14.28
CA TYR A 658 8.46 -1.17 -12.85
C TYR A 658 9.71 -0.84 -12.02
N LEU A 659 10.87 -1.38 -12.40
CA LEU A 659 12.14 -1.05 -11.74
C LEU A 659 12.46 0.45 -11.81
N LYS A 660 12.23 1.10 -12.95
CA LYS A 660 12.44 2.56 -13.06
C LYS A 660 11.54 3.34 -12.10
N LEU A 661 10.30 2.90 -11.91
CA LEU A 661 9.38 3.52 -10.95
C LEU A 661 9.85 3.30 -9.51
N LEU A 662 10.27 2.08 -9.17
CA LEU A 662 10.84 1.76 -7.85
C LEU A 662 12.12 2.56 -7.58
N GLN A 663 13.06 2.62 -8.51
CA GLN A 663 14.31 3.39 -8.35
C GLN A 663 14.04 4.89 -8.17
N ARG A 664 13.04 5.44 -8.86
CA ARG A 664 12.67 6.85 -8.76
C ARG A 664 11.98 7.19 -7.43
N HIS A 665 11.06 6.34 -6.98
CA HIS A 665 10.17 6.66 -5.85
C HIS A 665 10.51 5.91 -4.55
N SER A 666 11.42 4.93 -4.61
CA SER A 666 11.85 4.08 -3.48
C SER A 666 13.36 3.82 -3.46
N PRO A 667 14.23 4.83 -3.66
CA PRO A 667 15.68 4.63 -3.76
C PRO A 667 16.34 4.16 -2.45
N ASP A 668 15.67 4.32 -1.30
CA ASP A 668 16.22 3.90 0.00
C ASP A 668 15.79 2.47 0.40
N SER A 669 15.11 1.74 -0.49
CA SER A 669 14.74 0.35 -0.28
C SER A 669 15.82 -0.59 -0.82
N LEU A 670 16.35 -1.46 0.05
CA LEU A 670 17.29 -2.50 -0.35
C LEU A 670 16.70 -3.43 -1.44
N GLU A 671 15.44 -3.85 -1.28
CA GLU A 671 14.72 -4.72 -2.23
C GLU A 671 14.68 -4.12 -3.64
N THR A 672 14.54 -2.80 -3.77
CA THR A 672 14.53 -2.11 -5.07
C THR A 672 15.83 -2.34 -5.83
N HIS A 673 16.97 -2.20 -5.14
CA HIS A 673 18.29 -2.37 -5.77
C HIS A 673 18.67 -3.84 -5.94
N LEU A 674 18.19 -4.74 -5.08
CA LEU A 674 18.32 -6.19 -5.27
C LEU A 674 17.61 -6.64 -6.55
N LEU A 675 16.36 -6.23 -6.75
CA LEU A 675 15.61 -6.54 -7.97
C LEU A 675 16.25 -5.89 -9.20
N SER A 676 16.75 -4.66 -9.06
CA SER A 676 17.49 -3.98 -10.13
C SER A 676 18.75 -4.76 -10.53
N PHE A 677 19.53 -5.24 -9.55
CA PHE A 677 20.70 -6.08 -9.79
C PHE A 677 20.31 -7.37 -10.53
N GLU A 678 19.31 -8.10 -10.05
CA GLU A 678 18.87 -9.37 -10.65
C GLU A 678 18.43 -9.22 -12.12
N VAL A 679 17.65 -8.17 -12.42
CA VAL A 679 17.19 -7.92 -13.80
C VAL A 679 18.35 -7.46 -14.69
N HIS A 680 19.21 -6.55 -14.23
CA HIS A 680 20.32 -6.06 -15.05
C HIS A 680 21.40 -7.11 -15.31
N MET A 681 21.64 -8.01 -14.34
CA MET A 681 22.52 -9.17 -14.53
C MET A 681 22.02 -10.11 -15.63
N ARG A 682 20.71 -10.41 -15.65
CA ARG A 682 20.08 -11.23 -16.71
C ARG A 682 20.06 -10.54 -18.07
N ARG A 683 19.84 -9.23 -18.11
CA ARG A 683 19.89 -8.42 -19.36
C ARG A 683 21.30 -8.14 -19.85
N HIS A 684 22.34 -8.64 -19.18
CA HIS A 684 23.75 -8.36 -19.48
C HIS A 684 24.10 -6.86 -19.50
N LYS A 685 23.42 -6.04 -18.68
CA LYS A 685 23.70 -4.61 -18.52
C LYS A 685 24.64 -4.38 -17.34
N ILE A 686 25.91 -4.76 -17.52
CA ILE A 686 26.91 -4.84 -16.44
C ILE A 686 27.08 -3.51 -15.67
N LEU A 687 27.13 -2.36 -16.35
CA LEU A 687 27.26 -1.06 -15.67
C LEU A 687 26.03 -0.69 -14.82
N LEU A 688 24.82 -1.06 -15.25
CA LEU A 688 23.61 -0.85 -14.46
C LEU A 688 23.54 -1.81 -13.26
N ALA A 689 24.03 -3.04 -13.42
CA ALA A 689 24.19 -3.96 -12.30
C ALA A 689 25.24 -3.45 -11.29
N LEU A 690 26.36 -2.87 -11.75
CA LEU A 690 27.32 -2.20 -10.87
C LEU A 690 26.70 -1.00 -10.13
N GLN A 691 25.89 -0.19 -10.83
CA GLN A 691 25.19 0.92 -10.21
C GLN A 691 24.25 0.44 -9.10
N ALA A 692 23.46 -0.61 -9.35
CA ALA A 692 22.60 -1.22 -8.35
C ALA A 692 23.41 -1.76 -7.15
N LEU A 693 24.53 -2.42 -7.42
CA LEU A 693 25.45 -2.91 -6.39
C LEU A 693 26.02 -1.78 -5.52
N LYS A 694 26.45 -0.67 -6.12
CA LYS A 694 26.90 0.51 -5.36
C LYS A 694 25.81 1.06 -4.44
N GLN A 695 24.55 1.08 -4.90
CA GLN A 695 23.43 1.51 -4.07
C GLN A 695 23.14 0.54 -2.92
N LEU A 696 23.25 -0.77 -3.15
CA LEU A 696 23.12 -1.78 -2.09
C LEU A 696 24.15 -1.55 -0.97
N PHE A 697 25.42 -1.32 -1.33
CA PHE A 697 26.49 -1.05 -0.37
C PHE A 697 26.40 0.33 0.29
N ARG A 698 25.79 1.32 -0.38
CA ARG A 698 25.46 2.61 0.22
C ARG A 698 24.42 2.46 1.34
N LEU A 699 23.43 1.58 1.14
CA LEU A 699 22.33 1.38 2.09
C LEU A 699 22.73 0.47 3.25
N ASP A 700 23.29 -0.71 2.94
CA ASP A 700 23.72 -1.69 3.93
C ASP A 700 24.81 -2.59 3.34
N ALA A 701 26.07 -2.25 3.66
CA ALA A 701 27.26 -2.98 3.22
C ALA A 701 27.46 -4.33 3.93
N GLU A 702 26.78 -4.53 5.07
CA GLU A 702 26.87 -5.76 5.87
C GLU A 702 25.74 -6.74 5.55
N ASN A 703 24.79 -6.32 4.71
CA ASN A 703 23.65 -7.13 4.35
C ASN A 703 24.05 -8.44 3.63
N ARG A 704 23.40 -9.55 4.02
CA ARG A 704 23.57 -10.87 3.39
C ARG A 704 23.37 -10.86 1.87
N ASP A 705 22.33 -10.17 1.37
CA ASP A 705 21.95 -10.21 -0.04
C ASP A 705 22.86 -9.29 -0.85
N SER A 706 23.28 -8.15 -0.28
CA SER A 706 24.32 -7.27 -0.85
C SER A 706 25.63 -8.03 -1.04
N HIS A 707 26.06 -8.81 -0.04
CA HIS A 707 27.27 -9.65 -0.12
C HIS A 707 27.15 -10.72 -1.21
N CYS A 708 26.01 -11.43 -1.28
CA CYS A 708 25.76 -12.39 -2.37
C CYS A 708 25.83 -11.72 -3.75
N CYS A 709 25.26 -10.51 -3.90
CA CYS A 709 25.33 -9.75 -5.15
C CYS A 709 26.77 -9.35 -5.50
N LEU A 710 27.56 -8.92 -4.52
CA LEU A 710 28.98 -8.57 -4.70
C LEU A 710 29.78 -9.73 -5.29
N ILE A 711 29.70 -10.89 -4.64
CA ILE A 711 30.43 -12.10 -5.07
C ILE A 711 29.96 -12.53 -6.47
N ARG A 712 28.65 -12.62 -6.70
CA ARG A 712 28.09 -13.01 -8.00
C ARG A 712 28.51 -12.05 -9.11
N PHE A 713 28.54 -10.75 -8.84
CA PHE A 713 28.94 -9.73 -9.79
C PHE A 713 30.41 -9.91 -10.19
N PHE A 714 31.33 -9.90 -9.22
CA PHE A 714 32.75 -9.96 -9.53
C PHE A 714 33.21 -11.34 -10.03
N HIS A 715 32.54 -12.42 -9.64
CA HIS A 715 32.74 -13.75 -10.26
C HIS A 715 32.33 -13.74 -11.74
N LYS A 716 31.21 -13.08 -12.08
CA LYS A 716 30.79 -12.91 -13.48
C LYS A 716 31.76 -12.03 -14.25
N VAL A 717 32.22 -10.92 -13.67
CA VAL A 717 33.20 -10.00 -14.29
C VAL A 717 34.54 -10.68 -14.53
N ALA A 718 34.99 -11.56 -13.63
CA ALA A 718 36.21 -12.33 -13.79
C ALA A 718 36.11 -13.39 -14.91
N SER A 719 34.91 -13.92 -15.16
CA SER A 719 34.66 -14.91 -16.22
C SER A 719 34.29 -14.30 -17.58
N MET A 720 34.28 -12.97 -17.72
CA MET A 720 34.03 -12.32 -19.01
C MET A 720 35.22 -12.52 -19.96
N PRO A 721 34.97 -12.75 -21.27
CA PRO A 721 36.04 -12.82 -22.26
C PRO A 721 36.78 -11.48 -22.36
N ALA A 722 38.01 -11.52 -22.90
CA ALA A 722 38.80 -10.32 -23.14
C ALA A 722 38.03 -9.32 -24.02
N PRO A 723 38.06 -8.01 -23.72
CA PRO A 723 37.28 -7.01 -24.44
C PRO A 723 37.74 -6.93 -25.91
N ALA A 724 36.82 -7.20 -26.84
CA ALA A 724 37.10 -7.20 -28.27
C ALA A 724 36.79 -5.84 -28.91
N THR A 725 35.75 -5.16 -28.42
CA THR A 725 35.33 -3.85 -28.90
C THR A 725 35.83 -2.72 -28.00
N ASP A 726 35.93 -1.50 -28.55
CA ASP A 726 36.34 -0.34 -27.76
C ASP A 726 35.33 0.01 -26.65
N ALA A 727 34.05 -0.29 -26.87
CA ALA A 727 33.02 -0.18 -25.85
C ALA A 727 33.25 -1.15 -24.67
N GLU A 728 33.64 -2.39 -24.95
CA GLU A 728 33.97 -3.37 -23.90
C GLU A 728 35.25 -3.00 -23.15
N LYS A 729 36.26 -2.44 -23.83
CA LYS A 729 37.47 -1.92 -23.17
C LYS A 729 37.13 -0.78 -22.22
N LEU A 730 36.24 0.14 -22.64
CA LEU A 730 35.77 1.22 -21.79
C LEU A 730 35.02 0.68 -20.57
N ILE A 731 34.08 -0.25 -20.77
CA ILE A 731 33.35 -0.90 -19.67
C ILE A 731 34.35 -1.55 -18.69
N ARG A 732 35.36 -2.26 -19.21
CA ARG A 732 36.38 -2.90 -18.38
C ARG A 732 37.18 -1.88 -17.57
N SER A 733 37.60 -0.77 -18.18
CA SER A 733 38.31 0.30 -17.49
C SER A 733 37.49 0.91 -16.34
N VAL A 734 36.17 1.05 -16.52
CA VAL A 734 35.28 1.54 -15.46
C VAL A 734 35.16 0.52 -14.34
N LEU A 735 35.03 -0.77 -14.67
CA LEU A 735 34.94 -1.85 -13.66
C LEU A 735 36.22 -1.94 -12.82
N ASP A 736 37.39 -1.90 -13.47
CA ASP A 736 38.68 -1.97 -12.79
C ASP A 736 38.93 -0.72 -11.93
N ALA A 737 38.45 0.46 -12.35
CA ALA A 737 38.53 1.69 -11.56
C ALA A 737 37.57 1.72 -10.35
N GLU A 738 36.40 1.08 -10.46
CA GLU A 738 35.38 1.06 -9.41
C GLU A 738 35.57 -0.10 -8.42
N GLN A 739 36.26 -1.17 -8.79
CA GLN A 739 36.52 -2.33 -7.92
C GLN A 739 37.14 -1.94 -6.55
N PRO A 740 38.14 -1.02 -6.47
CA PRO A 740 38.70 -0.59 -5.19
C PRO A 740 37.73 0.16 -4.27
N SER A 741 36.59 0.64 -4.78
CA SER A 741 35.59 1.32 -3.94
C SER A 741 34.87 0.37 -2.97
N PHE A 742 34.91 -0.95 -3.24
CA PHE A 742 34.40 -1.96 -2.35
C PHE A 742 35.49 -2.38 -1.36
N SER A 743 35.41 -1.87 -0.12
CA SER A 743 36.39 -2.15 0.95
C SER A 743 36.54 -3.66 1.24
N GLN A 744 35.50 -4.43 0.98
CA GLN A 744 35.47 -5.89 1.14
C GLN A 744 36.45 -6.61 0.18
N LEU A 745 36.77 -6.02 -0.97
CA LEU A 745 37.58 -6.63 -2.04
C LEU A 745 39.00 -6.06 -2.18
N GLN A 746 39.40 -5.07 -1.37
CA GLN A 746 40.69 -4.37 -1.51
C GLN A 746 41.90 -5.32 -1.46
N GLY A 747 42.37 -5.74 -2.65
CA GLY A 747 43.51 -6.65 -2.83
C GLY A 747 43.24 -8.12 -2.46
N LYS A 748 42.00 -8.49 -2.17
CA LYS A 748 41.61 -9.82 -1.68
C LYS A 748 40.96 -10.63 -2.79
N SER A 749 41.12 -11.95 -2.74
CA SER A 749 40.34 -12.85 -3.58
C SER A 749 38.86 -12.87 -3.16
N LEU A 750 37.96 -13.29 -4.05
CA LEU A 750 36.53 -13.44 -3.72
C LEU A 750 36.30 -14.41 -2.56
N ILE A 751 37.15 -15.45 -2.47
CA ILE A 751 37.10 -16.46 -1.41
C ILE A 751 37.52 -15.84 -0.07
N GLU A 752 38.62 -15.09 -0.04
CA GLU A 752 39.06 -14.38 1.17
C GLU A 752 38.02 -13.37 1.66
N ALA A 753 37.41 -12.61 0.74
CA ALA A 753 36.34 -11.68 1.06
C ALA A 753 35.13 -12.41 1.68
N ASN A 754 34.78 -13.59 1.15
CA ASN A 754 33.69 -14.41 1.69
C ASN A 754 33.99 -14.97 3.09
N TYR A 755 35.22 -15.43 3.36
CA TYR A 755 35.60 -15.88 4.70
C TYR A 755 35.65 -14.73 5.71
N LEU A 756 36.12 -13.53 5.32
CA LEU A 756 36.09 -12.37 6.21
C LEU A 756 34.68 -11.93 6.57
N PHE A 757 33.75 -12.00 5.60
CA PHE A 757 32.33 -11.74 5.84
C PHE A 757 31.75 -12.76 6.85
N LEU A 758 32.08 -14.04 6.68
CA LEU A 758 31.69 -15.09 7.61
C LEU A 758 32.24 -14.88 9.02
N GLU A 759 33.54 -14.56 9.16
CA GLU A 759 34.19 -14.29 10.46
C GLU A 759 33.52 -13.16 11.21
N LYS A 760 33.18 -12.08 10.50
CA LYS A 760 32.49 -10.91 11.07
C LYS A 760 31.07 -11.23 11.55
N HIS A 761 30.37 -12.14 10.88
CA HIS A 761 28.96 -12.44 11.11
C HIS A 761 28.69 -13.89 11.57
N LYS A 762 29.66 -14.52 12.23
CA LYS A 762 29.67 -15.95 12.58
C LYS A 762 28.49 -16.41 13.46
N ASP A 763 27.86 -15.48 14.17
CA ASP A 763 26.73 -15.76 15.06
C ASP A 763 25.39 -15.72 14.30
N SER A 764 25.32 -15.06 13.15
CA SER A 764 24.06 -14.90 12.41
C SER A 764 23.82 -16.03 11.42
N LEU A 765 22.77 -16.83 11.63
CA LEU A 765 22.37 -17.96 10.78
C LEU A 765 22.34 -17.60 9.29
N MET A 766 21.73 -16.47 8.94
CA MET A 766 21.53 -16.11 7.54
C MET A 766 22.77 -15.52 6.86
N HIS A 767 23.67 -14.88 7.60
CA HIS A 767 24.96 -14.46 7.06
C HIS A 767 25.85 -15.68 6.80
N ARG A 768 25.82 -16.68 7.69
CA ARG A 768 26.47 -17.98 7.46
C ARG A 768 25.91 -18.68 6.24
N ALA A 769 24.58 -18.72 6.08
CA ALA A 769 23.94 -19.34 4.92
C ALA A 769 24.31 -18.63 3.60
N ALA A 770 24.36 -17.30 3.60
CA ALA A 770 24.82 -16.52 2.45
C ALA A 770 26.29 -16.80 2.11
N ALA A 771 27.17 -16.83 3.12
CA ALA A 771 28.58 -17.17 2.93
C ALA A 771 28.76 -18.60 2.39
N ALA A 772 27.97 -19.56 2.88
CA ALA A 772 27.97 -20.93 2.40
C ALA A 772 27.48 -21.04 0.95
N GLU A 773 26.38 -20.36 0.59
CA GLU A 773 25.87 -20.30 -0.78
C GLU A 773 26.94 -19.72 -1.73
N MET A 774 27.60 -18.64 -1.32
CA MET A 774 28.65 -18.01 -2.12
C MET A 774 29.93 -18.84 -2.21
N LEU A 775 30.27 -19.60 -1.15
CA LEU A 775 31.41 -20.52 -1.19
C LEU A 775 31.19 -21.62 -2.23
N TYR A 776 30.01 -22.24 -2.22
CA TYR A 776 29.64 -23.24 -3.23
C TYR A 776 29.56 -22.64 -4.64
N PHE A 777 29.06 -21.41 -4.77
CA PHE A 777 28.96 -20.72 -6.06
C PHE A 777 30.32 -20.43 -6.69
N ILE A 778 31.33 -20.01 -5.89
CA ILE A 778 32.69 -19.77 -6.38
C ILE A 778 33.44 -21.09 -6.63
N GLU A 779 33.34 -22.04 -5.69
CA GLU A 779 34.08 -23.31 -5.69
C GLU A 779 33.13 -24.50 -5.46
N PRO A 780 32.53 -25.07 -6.53
CA PRO A 780 31.57 -26.19 -6.40
C PRO A 780 32.15 -27.44 -5.71
N ASN A 781 33.47 -27.62 -5.76
CA ASN A 781 34.19 -28.69 -5.06
C ASN A 781 34.18 -28.55 -3.52
N LYS A 782 33.92 -27.35 -2.96
CA LYS A 782 33.80 -27.11 -1.52
C LYS A 782 32.38 -27.29 -0.96
N LYS A 783 31.52 -28.00 -1.68
CA LYS A 783 30.15 -28.33 -1.27
C LYS A 783 30.02 -28.83 0.17
N ALA A 784 30.88 -29.78 0.59
CA ALA A 784 30.83 -30.35 1.93
C ALA A 784 31.14 -29.31 3.02
N GLU A 785 32.06 -28.38 2.76
CA GLU A 785 32.40 -27.29 3.66
C GLU A 785 31.24 -26.29 3.76
N ALA A 786 30.64 -25.90 2.63
CA ALA A 786 29.47 -25.01 2.61
C ALA A 786 28.29 -25.59 3.41
N ILE A 787 28.00 -26.88 3.28
CA ILE A 787 26.96 -27.55 4.06
C ILE A 787 27.29 -27.52 5.55
N LYS A 788 28.55 -27.84 5.90
CA LYS A 788 29.02 -27.83 7.29
C LYS A 788 28.89 -26.45 7.95
N LEU A 789 29.18 -25.37 7.22
CA LEU A 789 29.00 -23.99 7.75
C LEU A 789 27.57 -23.71 8.23
N ILE A 790 26.58 -24.27 7.54
CA ILE A 790 25.16 -24.15 7.89
C ILE A 790 24.82 -25.11 9.04
N GLU A 791 25.21 -26.39 8.95
CA GLU A 791 24.92 -27.39 9.98
C GLU A 791 25.57 -27.06 11.34
N ASP A 792 26.76 -26.46 11.35
CA ASP A 792 27.47 -26.02 12.57
C ASP A 792 26.83 -24.78 13.22
N SER A 793 25.74 -24.23 12.66
CA SER A 793 25.03 -23.10 13.26
C SER A 793 24.35 -23.56 14.56
N THR A 794 24.49 -22.77 15.63
CA THR A 794 23.84 -23.06 16.93
C THR A 794 22.73 -22.05 17.17
N ASN A 795 21.56 -22.54 17.60
CA ASN A 795 20.45 -21.68 18.00
C ASN A 795 20.60 -21.32 19.48
N LYS A 796 21.07 -20.10 19.78
CA LYS A 796 21.30 -19.65 21.16
C LYS A 796 20.00 -19.18 21.81
N LEU A 797 19.92 -19.36 23.12
CA LEU A 797 18.85 -18.81 23.96
C LEU A 797 19.18 -17.34 24.25
N VAL A 798 18.32 -16.42 23.84
CA VAL A 798 18.61 -14.97 23.87
C VAL A 798 18.22 -14.33 25.21
N SER A 799 17.31 -14.94 25.98
CA SER A 799 16.85 -14.44 27.26
C SER A 799 16.83 -15.53 28.33
N LYS A 800 16.95 -15.12 29.61
CA LYS A 800 16.66 -15.98 30.78
C LYS A 800 15.23 -16.54 30.73
N THR A 801 14.32 -15.90 29.99
CA THR A 801 12.91 -16.29 29.83
C THR A 801 12.67 -17.35 28.76
N GLY A 802 13.63 -17.67 27.87
CA GLY A 802 13.59 -18.92 27.09
C GLY A 802 13.30 -18.88 25.58
N PHE A 803 13.50 -17.77 24.88
CA PHE A 803 13.31 -17.74 23.41
C PHE A 803 14.62 -17.91 22.61
N TYR A 804 14.49 -18.54 21.45
CA TYR A 804 15.57 -18.85 20.52
C TYR A 804 15.82 -17.73 19.50
N GLU A 805 17.07 -17.53 19.11
CA GLU A 805 17.46 -16.50 18.13
C GLU A 805 16.90 -16.77 16.73
N TRP A 806 16.80 -18.04 16.34
CA TRP A 806 16.36 -18.40 14.99
C TRP A 806 14.89 -18.08 14.77
N LYS A 807 14.61 -17.44 13.64
CA LYS A 807 13.24 -17.17 13.19
C LYS A 807 12.80 -18.23 12.19
N LEU A 808 11.50 -18.57 12.22
CA LEU A 808 10.91 -19.54 11.31
C LEU A 808 11.19 -19.23 9.84
N LYS A 809 11.02 -17.97 9.43
CA LYS A 809 11.25 -17.53 8.05
C LYS A 809 12.70 -17.69 7.60
N ASP A 810 13.65 -17.41 8.48
CA ASP A 810 15.07 -17.56 8.19
C ASP A 810 15.42 -19.05 8.02
N CYS A 811 14.91 -19.93 8.90
CA CYS A 811 15.11 -21.37 8.77
C CYS A 811 14.50 -21.96 7.48
N ILE A 812 13.34 -21.46 7.04
CA ILE A 812 12.73 -21.82 5.75
C ILE A 812 13.61 -21.36 4.60
N ALA A 813 14.19 -20.16 4.68
CA ALA A 813 15.12 -19.66 3.66
C ALA A 813 16.40 -20.52 3.59
N VAL A 814 16.97 -20.91 4.74
CA VAL A 814 18.11 -21.84 4.79
C VAL A 814 17.76 -23.19 4.18
N HIS A 815 16.59 -23.76 4.49
CA HIS A 815 16.14 -25.01 3.88
C HIS A 815 16.08 -24.91 2.35
N LYS A 816 15.59 -23.78 1.81
CA LYS A 816 15.59 -23.53 0.36
C LYS A 816 16.99 -23.36 -0.23
N ILE A 817 17.91 -22.71 0.49
CA ILE A 817 19.32 -22.58 0.07
C ILE A 817 19.99 -23.95 0.03
N LEU A 818 19.83 -24.76 1.09
CA LEU A 818 20.36 -26.13 1.14
C LEU A 818 19.86 -26.95 -0.04
N GLY A 819 18.57 -26.87 -0.38
CA GLY A 819 18.02 -27.54 -1.56
C GLY A 819 18.67 -27.13 -2.89
N LYS A 820 19.15 -25.88 -3.02
CA LYS A 820 19.88 -25.40 -4.21
C LYS A 820 21.36 -25.77 -4.21
N VAL A 821 21.99 -25.75 -3.04
CA VAL A 821 23.44 -26.03 -2.87
C VAL A 821 23.71 -27.53 -2.94
N SER A 822 22.78 -28.37 -2.49
CA SER A 822 23.06 -29.78 -2.27
C SER A 822 22.70 -30.71 -3.43
N ASP A 823 21.69 -30.42 -4.28
CA ASP A 823 21.04 -31.44 -5.16
C ASP A 823 20.73 -32.78 -4.45
N ASP A 824 20.81 -32.78 -3.12
CA ASP A 824 20.86 -33.94 -2.24
C ASP A 824 19.80 -33.70 -1.17
N HIS A 825 18.69 -34.41 -1.36
CA HIS A 825 17.50 -34.30 -0.53
C HIS A 825 17.77 -34.69 0.93
N GLU A 826 18.85 -35.42 1.24
CA GLU A 826 19.13 -35.86 2.60
C GLU A 826 19.53 -34.70 3.52
N VAL A 827 20.37 -33.77 3.05
CA VAL A 827 20.84 -32.64 3.85
C VAL A 827 19.68 -31.69 4.19
N ALA A 828 18.88 -31.34 3.18
CA ALA A 828 17.68 -30.54 3.37
C ALA A 828 16.70 -31.23 4.34
N SER A 829 16.55 -32.55 4.24
CA SER A 829 15.71 -33.33 5.15
C SER A 829 16.23 -33.33 6.58
N ARG A 830 17.54 -33.48 6.80
CA ARG A 830 18.15 -33.37 8.15
C ARG A 830 17.92 -31.99 8.77
N TRP A 831 18.10 -30.93 7.97
CA TRP A 831 17.78 -29.57 8.41
C TRP A 831 16.31 -29.41 8.76
N LYS A 832 15.40 -29.97 7.94
CA LYS A 832 13.96 -29.96 8.20
C LYS A 832 13.62 -30.62 9.55
N VAL A 833 14.20 -31.80 9.82
CA VAL A 833 14.03 -32.53 11.10
C VAL A 833 14.56 -31.71 12.27
N ARG A 834 15.76 -31.12 12.15
CA ARG A 834 16.31 -30.26 13.20
C ARG A 834 15.44 -29.03 13.48
N CYS A 835 14.89 -28.40 12.44
CA CYS A 835 14.01 -27.25 12.61
C CYS A 835 12.64 -27.61 13.19
N SER A 836 12.15 -28.85 13.01
CA SER A 836 10.87 -29.28 13.55
C SER A 836 10.88 -29.32 15.09
N GLU A 837 12.04 -29.53 15.71
CA GLU A 837 12.25 -29.45 17.17
C GLU A 837 12.09 -28.02 17.70
N TYR A 838 12.64 -27.03 16.99
CA TYR A 838 12.55 -25.62 17.39
C TYR A 838 11.21 -24.97 17.03
N PHE A 839 10.52 -25.48 16.00
CA PHE A 839 9.24 -24.94 15.52
C PHE A 839 8.16 -26.03 15.50
N PRO A 840 7.70 -26.50 16.68
CA PRO A 840 6.81 -27.67 16.78
C PRO A 840 5.43 -27.45 16.12
N TYR A 841 5.01 -26.20 15.92
CA TYR A 841 3.76 -25.84 15.25
C TYR A 841 3.89 -25.65 13.73
N SER A 842 5.12 -25.61 13.20
CA SER A 842 5.32 -25.29 11.78
C SER A 842 4.80 -26.40 10.88
N THR A 843 3.87 -26.05 9.98
CA THR A 843 3.40 -26.98 8.94
C THR A 843 4.45 -27.21 7.85
N TYR A 844 5.37 -26.26 7.65
CA TYR A 844 6.47 -26.39 6.69
C TYR A 844 7.48 -27.45 7.12
N PHE A 845 7.83 -27.46 8.42
CA PHE A 845 8.78 -28.42 9.00
C PHE A 845 8.12 -29.71 9.52
N GLU A 846 6.79 -29.83 9.42
CA GLU A 846 6.02 -30.96 9.96
C GLU A 846 6.30 -31.18 11.46
N GLY A 847 6.28 -30.08 12.22
CA GLY A 847 6.47 -30.13 13.66
C GLY A 847 5.44 -31.02 14.36
N CYS A 848 5.82 -31.61 15.49
CA CYS A 848 5.01 -32.61 16.21
C CYS A 848 3.66 -32.09 16.73
N LYS A 849 3.51 -30.77 16.87
CA LYS A 849 2.27 -30.09 17.30
C LYS A 849 1.53 -29.41 16.14
N SER A 850 1.99 -29.59 14.90
CA SER A 850 1.34 -29.01 13.72
C SER A 850 0.07 -29.78 13.32
N SER A 851 -0.91 -29.06 12.78
CA SER A 851 -2.19 -29.64 12.33
C SER A 851 -2.05 -30.73 11.25
N VAL A 852 -0.91 -30.79 10.55
CA VAL A 852 -0.60 -31.83 9.56
C VAL A 852 -0.34 -33.17 10.24
N VAL A 853 0.40 -33.20 11.36
CA VAL A 853 0.75 -34.43 12.09
C VAL A 853 -0.44 -34.94 12.88
N THR A 854 -1.23 -34.05 13.50
CA THR A 854 -2.44 -34.44 14.25
C THR A 854 -3.49 -35.09 13.34
N ARG A 855 -3.59 -34.68 12.06
CA ARG A 855 -4.49 -35.33 11.08
C ARG A 855 -4.04 -36.73 10.68
N ASN A 856 -2.74 -36.98 10.62
CA ASN A 856 -2.20 -38.31 10.29
C ASN A 856 -2.36 -39.30 11.45
N ASN A 857 -2.26 -38.85 12.70
CA ASN A 857 -2.46 -39.70 13.88
C ASN A 857 -3.95 -39.99 14.19
N VAL A 858 -4.87 -39.16 13.70
CA VAL A 858 -6.34 -39.38 13.85
C VAL A 858 -6.89 -40.30 12.76
N GLN A 859 -6.11 -40.66 11.73
CA GLN A 859 -6.54 -41.63 10.71
C GLN A 859 -6.51 -43.10 11.18
N ASP A 860 -6.02 -43.38 12.39
CA ASP A 860 -6.02 -44.73 13.00
C ASP A 860 -7.14 -44.95 14.04
N ASP A 861 -8.07 -44.01 14.22
CA ASP A 861 -9.28 -44.22 15.05
C ASP A 861 -10.58 -43.94 14.25
N PRO A 862 -11.44 -44.95 14.02
CA PRO A 862 -12.62 -44.80 13.15
C PRO A 862 -13.81 -44.25 13.95
N VAL A 863 -13.81 -42.96 14.26
CA VAL A 863 -15.02 -42.28 14.76
C VAL A 863 -15.15 -40.88 14.17
N TYR A 864 -15.44 -40.78 12.87
CA TYR A 864 -16.30 -39.72 12.32
C TYR A 864 -16.85 -40.20 10.98
N GLY A 865 -18.10 -40.70 11.03
CA GLY A 865 -18.83 -41.19 9.88
C GLY A 865 -19.18 -40.07 8.89
N SER A 866 -18.86 -40.32 7.63
CA SER A 866 -19.36 -39.56 6.48
C SER A 866 -20.89 -39.48 6.48
N ILE A 867 -21.44 -38.28 6.28
CA ILE A 867 -22.79 -38.12 5.75
C ILE A 867 -22.66 -37.41 4.40
N ASN A 868 -22.74 -38.23 3.36
CA ASN A 868 -23.05 -37.83 2.00
C ASN A 868 -24.48 -37.27 1.97
N HIS A 869 -24.66 -36.06 1.45
CA HIS A 869 -25.98 -35.61 1.01
C HIS A 869 -26.28 -36.21 -0.38
N GLN A 870 -27.26 -37.13 -0.41
CA GLN A 870 -28.02 -37.45 -1.61
C GLN A 870 -29.48 -37.00 -1.43
N GLU A 871 -30.03 -36.48 -2.51
CA GLU A 871 -31.39 -35.96 -2.69
C GLU A 871 -32.47 -36.99 -2.30
N ALA A 872 -33.55 -36.53 -1.65
CA ALA A 872 -34.85 -37.17 -1.73
C ALA A 872 -36.00 -36.21 -1.37
N ASP A 873 -37.03 -36.29 -2.20
CA ASP A 873 -38.29 -35.58 -2.23
C ASP A 873 -39.25 -35.88 -1.06
N GLN A 874 -40.17 -34.93 -0.88
CA GLN A 874 -41.50 -34.94 -0.22
C GLN A 874 -42.02 -36.23 0.48
N SER A 875 -42.36 -36.13 1.78
CA SER A 875 -43.66 -36.58 2.33
C SER A 875 -43.92 -36.14 3.79
N ALA A 876 -45.05 -35.45 3.99
CA ALA A 876 -46.00 -35.43 5.13
C ALA A 876 -45.53 -35.31 6.61
N MET A 877 -46.06 -34.27 7.26
CA MET A 877 -46.18 -33.90 8.70
C MET A 877 -46.83 -34.97 9.63
N PRO A 878 -46.96 -34.81 10.98
CA PRO A 878 -46.74 -33.61 11.83
C PRO A 878 -45.99 -33.82 13.17
N LEU A 879 -45.42 -32.73 13.72
CA LEU A 879 -45.14 -32.58 15.15
C LEU A 879 -45.81 -31.30 15.67
N SER A 880 -46.47 -31.45 16.81
CA SER A 880 -47.45 -30.57 17.44
C SER A 880 -46.91 -29.25 17.98
N SER A 881 -47.76 -28.22 17.88
CA SER A 881 -47.62 -26.87 18.44
C SER A 881 -47.91 -26.79 19.94
N ASN A 882 -47.32 -25.78 20.60
CA ASN A 882 -47.95 -24.74 21.46
C ASN A 882 -46.85 -24.03 22.27
N GLY A 883 -46.77 -22.71 22.43
CA GLY A 883 -47.61 -21.57 22.04
C GLY A 883 -46.75 -20.28 22.07
N THR A 884 -46.98 -19.38 21.10
CA THR A 884 -47.64 -18.05 21.23
C THR A 884 -46.71 -16.88 21.61
N LEU A 885 -46.32 -16.13 20.57
CA LEU A 885 -45.97 -14.70 20.62
C LEU A 885 -47.27 -13.87 20.55
N GLU A 886 -47.42 -12.90 21.44
CA GLU A 886 -48.37 -11.80 21.27
C GLU A 886 -47.63 -10.46 21.09
N ASN A 887 -48.29 -9.62 20.29
CA ASN A 887 -47.87 -8.33 19.75
C ASN A 887 -47.42 -7.30 20.80
N VAL A 888 -46.39 -6.53 20.46
CA VAL A 888 -46.18 -5.17 21.01
C VAL A 888 -46.01 -4.20 19.84
N GLU A 889 -47.14 -3.83 19.26
CA GLU A 889 -47.31 -2.66 18.40
C GLU A 889 -47.96 -1.55 19.25
N ALA A 890 -47.22 -1.01 20.21
CA ALA A 890 -47.64 0.14 21.00
C ALA A 890 -46.42 0.80 21.66
N LEU A 891 -45.90 1.87 21.05
CA LEU A 891 -45.24 3.02 21.70
C LEU A 891 -44.76 4.04 20.65
N LYS A 892 -45.66 4.43 19.73
CA LYS A 892 -45.63 5.76 19.12
C LYS A 892 -46.53 6.65 19.96
N ASN A 893 -45.94 7.68 20.55
CA ASN A 893 -46.50 8.83 21.28
C ASN A 893 -46.07 8.85 22.74
N LEU A 894 -45.02 9.63 23.04
CA LEU A 894 -45.05 10.65 24.08
C LEU A 894 -43.86 11.59 23.88
N VAL A 895 -44.21 12.85 23.59
CA VAL A 895 -43.36 14.04 23.58
C VAL A 895 -43.09 14.45 25.03
N ILE A 896 -41.83 14.70 25.39
CA ILE A 896 -41.21 15.98 25.77
C ILE A 896 -39.69 15.78 25.70
#